data_AF-A0A1F6GSK3-F1
#
_entry.id   AF-A0A1F6GSK3-F1
#
_cell.length_a   1.000
_cell.length_b   1.000
_cell.length_c   1.000
_cell.angle_alpha   90.00
_cell.angle_beta   90.00
_cell.angle_gamma   90.00
#
_symmetry.space_group_name_H-M   'P 1'
#
loop_
_entity.id
_entity.type
_entity.pdbx_description
1 polymer ?
#
loop_
_entity_poly.entity_id
_entity_poly.type
_entity_poly.pdbx_seq_one_letter_code
_entity_poly.pdbx_strand_id
1 'polypeptide(L)'
;MNQVAEEQELDPAVQQLAKNVDRFLQSSKKKGQELDSSGERRNLSLEALIRSSEPLSEEAVGVFFQREHEYLVAPDVVAEVRRVFGEMRDRLNGFPAKKRFFILETMDFFNSKISIGKLIPALMVLEGMDQKRAIAEFVRPTFLSINKNVEILTSTNEIFNPKTIHLDRGSLYTLVSDIARILTGLFLESYLDSFSEISSHVELILRVMDENPIFKGKGTAKDAQMQEDPAVIRAVVLEFVSTIQSHEALYNYSVKRHAYYRLFLARLTSGRRFGGVEPFEVSRVFAGCLVSNEQLAPPPDLIERMVDPENFNSPEVLKARREFVEQLSPMVVYKLIGDIKTTLQNLTQSDFNREFGDVTRLSVKNILKRVWSAFILLGEKGFELMTEPFKVIFQVVKNTYRAFVAEEGTQGLDGGRKAAKAPAEAEAATEAGKEVLIPKNAQAVSCMSRFRLVKTDVVAFRGEFDGASQKDYGYNARLFKQDELVLMRFLHSFERLFQAMEHEAALYVIRFQAQHKIREYYAAFEFDEQLICLGLTHQKSVSINQIQQKDIFPYILLFSGAQDKAFGRVLSRKVEETGRLYNEESLTANNTKIYYEATYILLHALPERDWNSLDCQMAVKFLVQELEKVKDSKGFLFLTGAPKLPANLSF
;
A
#
# COMPACT_ATOMS: atom_id res chain seq x y z
N MET A 1 -48.98 -47.24 22.95
CA MET A 1 -47.51 -47.09 22.89
C MET A 1 -47.19 -46.35 21.61
N ASN A 2 -47.14 -45.02 21.66
CA ASN A 2 -46.64 -44.16 20.60
C ASN A 2 -45.47 -43.38 21.21
N GLN A 3 -44.24 -43.78 20.91
CA GLN A 3 -43.07 -42.94 21.16
C GLN A 3 -43.04 -41.90 20.04
N VAL A 4 -43.50 -40.69 20.38
CA VAL A 4 -43.26 -39.50 19.57
C VAL A 4 -41.77 -39.21 19.68
N ALA A 5 -41.06 -39.30 18.57
CA ALA A 5 -39.73 -38.76 18.44
C ALA A 5 -39.83 -37.25 18.67
N GLU A 6 -39.27 -36.77 19.79
CA GLU A 6 -38.97 -35.36 19.96
C GLU A 6 -37.92 -34.99 18.91
N GLU A 7 -38.37 -34.43 17.79
CA GLU A 7 -37.53 -33.58 16.95
C GLU A 7 -37.07 -32.42 17.84
N GLN A 8 -35.89 -32.56 18.44
CA GLN A 8 -35.19 -31.44 19.06
C GLN A 8 -34.97 -30.40 17.97
N GLU A 9 -35.74 -29.31 18.01
CA GLU A 9 -35.50 -28.13 17.17
C GLU A 9 -34.05 -27.71 17.40
N LEU A 10 -33.19 -27.97 16.40
CA LEU A 10 -31.82 -27.48 16.36
C LEU A 10 -31.81 -25.99 16.66
N ASP A 11 -30.90 -25.56 17.53
CA ASP A 11 -30.69 -24.15 17.89
C ASP A 11 -30.81 -23.26 16.62
N PRO A 12 -31.69 -22.24 16.61
CA PRO A 12 -31.87 -21.33 15.47
C PRO A 12 -30.56 -20.77 14.92
N ALA A 13 -29.55 -20.56 15.77
CA ALA A 13 -28.22 -20.12 15.35
C ALA A 13 -27.48 -21.17 14.49
N VAL A 14 -27.61 -22.45 14.85
CA VAL A 14 -27.01 -23.59 14.12
C VAL A 14 -27.70 -23.77 12.77
N GLN A 15 -29.03 -23.68 12.72
CA GLN A 15 -29.78 -23.75 11.46
C GLN A 15 -29.44 -22.59 10.52
N GLN A 16 -29.25 -21.38 11.06
CA GLN A 16 -28.86 -20.22 10.27
C GLN A 16 -27.44 -20.34 9.73
N LEU A 17 -26.50 -20.85 10.53
CA LEU A 17 -25.13 -21.12 10.10
C LEU A 17 -25.09 -22.13 8.94
N ALA A 18 -25.79 -23.26 9.08
CA ALA A 18 -25.86 -24.27 8.03
C ALA A 18 -26.37 -23.70 6.69
N LYS A 19 -27.43 -22.87 6.74
CA LYS A 19 -27.95 -22.14 5.55
C LYS A 19 -26.94 -21.17 4.94
N ASN A 20 -26.16 -20.48 5.78
CA ASN A 20 -25.12 -19.56 5.29
C ASN A 20 -23.97 -20.35 4.63
N VAL A 21 -23.60 -21.50 5.20
CA VAL A 21 -22.58 -22.41 4.63
C VAL A 21 -23.06 -23.00 3.30
N ASP A 22 -24.34 -23.39 3.16
CA ASP A 22 -24.92 -23.83 1.89
C ASP A 22 -24.76 -22.79 0.77
N ARG A 23 -25.10 -21.53 1.07
CA ARG A 23 -24.96 -20.42 0.12
C ARG A 23 -23.50 -20.20 -0.25
N PHE A 24 -22.59 -20.29 0.73
CA PHE A 24 -21.15 -20.17 0.51
C PHE A 24 -20.63 -21.30 -0.41
N LEU A 25 -21.05 -22.54 -0.19
CA LEU A 25 -20.68 -23.68 -1.04
C LEU A 25 -21.16 -23.52 -2.48
N GLN A 26 -22.40 -23.06 -2.68
CA GLN A 26 -22.94 -22.79 -4.01
C GLN A 26 -22.14 -21.69 -4.73
N SER A 27 -21.85 -20.59 -4.02
CA SER A 27 -21.01 -19.51 -4.54
C SER A 27 -19.60 -19.99 -4.89
N SER A 28 -18.99 -20.79 -4.01
CA SER A 28 -17.65 -21.37 -4.22
C SER A 28 -17.63 -22.31 -5.42
N LYS A 29 -18.65 -23.14 -5.61
CA LYS A 29 -18.78 -24.03 -6.77
C LYS A 29 -18.89 -23.23 -8.07
N LYS A 30 -19.68 -22.16 -8.06
CA LYS A 30 -19.78 -21.26 -9.20
C LYS A 30 -18.43 -20.61 -9.52
N LYS A 31 -17.72 -20.09 -8.51
CA LYS A 31 -16.37 -19.53 -8.67
C LYS A 31 -15.38 -20.58 -9.21
N GLY A 32 -15.45 -21.82 -8.72
CA GLY A 32 -14.62 -22.91 -9.24
C GLY A 32 -14.85 -23.17 -10.72
N GLN A 33 -16.11 -23.21 -11.15
CA GLN A 33 -16.48 -23.35 -12.57
C GLN A 33 -16.04 -22.15 -13.41
N GLU A 34 -16.15 -20.93 -12.87
CA GLU A 34 -15.66 -19.71 -13.51
C GLU A 34 -14.13 -19.80 -13.72
N LEU A 35 -13.36 -20.17 -12.69
CA LEU A 35 -11.90 -20.34 -12.79
C LEU A 35 -11.48 -21.40 -13.82
N ASP A 36 -12.23 -22.51 -13.93
CA ASP A 36 -11.96 -23.56 -14.90
C ASP A 36 -12.31 -23.13 -16.33
N SER A 37 -13.43 -22.41 -16.50
CA SER A 37 -13.91 -21.98 -17.82
C SER A 37 -13.18 -20.76 -18.36
N SER A 38 -12.70 -19.85 -17.51
CA SER A 38 -11.89 -18.69 -17.92
C SER A 38 -10.41 -19.01 -18.09
N GLY A 39 -9.96 -20.18 -17.64
CA GLY A 39 -8.54 -20.56 -17.65
C GLY A 39 -7.69 -19.84 -16.60
N GLU A 40 -8.31 -19.17 -15.64
CA GLU A 40 -7.61 -18.50 -14.52
C GLU A 40 -6.98 -19.51 -13.55
N ARG A 41 -7.51 -20.74 -13.48
CA ARG A 41 -6.89 -21.81 -12.70
C ARG A 41 -5.66 -22.38 -13.41
N ARG A 42 -4.51 -22.29 -12.75
CA ARG A 42 -3.21 -22.74 -13.31
C ARG A 42 -3.17 -24.25 -13.55
N ASN A 43 -3.83 -25.01 -12.69
CA ASN A 43 -3.82 -26.48 -12.66
C ASN A 43 -2.39 -27.07 -12.60
N LEU A 44 -1.55 -26.48 -11.74
CA LEU A 44 -0.19 -26.93 -11.51
C LEU A 44 -0.01 -27.49 -10.09
N SER A 45 0.56 -28.68 -10.00
CA SER A 45 1.01 -29.24 -8.73
C SER A 45 2.25 -28.49 -8.21
N LEU A 46 2.54 -28.64 -6.91
CA LEU A 46 3.76 -28.12 -6.29
C LEU A 46 5.02 -28.58 -7.04
N GLU A 47 5.07 -29.85 -7.47
CA GLU A 47 6.21 -30.36 -8.23
C GLU A 47 6.36 -29.66 -9.58
N ALA A 48 5.25 -29.39 -10.28
CA ALA A 48 5.27 -28.67 -11.54
C ALA A 48 5.74 -27.22 -11.33
N LEU A 49 5.22 -26.53 -10.31
CA LEU A 49 5.63 -25.17 -9.94
C LEU A 49 7.12 -25.08 -9.60
N ILE A 50 7.66 -26.06 -8.87
CA ILE A 50 9.09 -26.11 -8.56
C ILE A 50 9.91 -26.28 -9.84
N ARG A 51 9.50 -27.15 -10.76
CA ARG A 51 10.21 -27.38 -12.03
C ARG A 51 10.17 -26.16 -12.93
N SER A 52 9.07 -25.43 -12.94
CA SER A 52 8.92 -24.18 -13.71
C SER A 52 9.39 -22.94 -12.96
N SER A 53 10.00 -23.08 -11.77
CA SER A 53 10.43 -21.94 -10.97
C SER A 53 11.65 -21.26 -11.60
N GLU A 54 11.45 -20.06 -12.11
CA GLU A 54 12.52 -19.27 -12.70
C GLU A 54 13.52 -18.78 -11.64
N PRO A 55 14.78 -18.50 -12.03
CA PRO A 55 15.71 -17.76 -11.19
C PRO A 55 15.16 -16.38 -10.83
N LEU A 56 15.55 -15.87 -9.66
CA LEU A 56 15.20 -14.54 -9.20
C LEU A 56 15.82 -13.49 -10.13
N SER A 57 15.01 -12.56 -10.63
CA SER A 57 15.44 -11.47 -11.50
C SER A 57 16.20 -10.39 -10.72
N GLU A 58 16.91 -9.51 -11.43
CA GLU A 58 17.56 -8.35 -10.83
C GLU A 58 16.54 -7.35 -10.27
N GLU A 59 15.42 -7.18 -10.97
CA GLU A 59 14.36 -6.26 -10.56
C GLU A 59 13.72 -6.67 -9.24
N ALA A 60 13.58 -7.98 -8.98
CA ALA A 60 13.01 -8.49 -7.74
C ALA A 60 13.82 -8.07 -6.50
N VAL A 61 15.15 -7.97 -6.61
CA VAL A 61 16.02 -7.53 -5.51
C VAL A 61 16.27 -6.01 -5.49
N GLY A 62 15.60 -5.25 -6.35
CA GLY A 62 15.73 -3.81 -6.42
C GLY A 62 15.31 -3.11 -5.13
N VAL A 63 16.21 -2.34 -4.52
CA VAL A 63 15.96 -1.64 -3.24
C VAL A 63 15.42 -0.23 -3.40
N PHE A 64 15.62 0.42 -4.53
CA PHE A 64 15.10 1.77 -4.79
C PHE A 64 13.68 1.68 -5.36
N PHE A 65 12.81 2.63 -4.99
CA PHE A 65 11.47 2.71 -5.59
C PHE A 65 11.50 3.27 -7.00
N GLN A 66 12.43 4.19 -7.28
CA GLN A 66 12.60 4.88 -8.56
C GLN A 66 14.09 5.21 -8.74
N ARG A 67 14.55 5.43 -9.98
CA ARG A 67 15.97 5.75 -10.27
C ARG A 67 16.40 7.07 -9.64
N GLU A 68 15.47 8.01 -9.51
CA GLU A 68 15.69 9.34 -8.95
C GLU A 68 16.06 9.27 -7.47
N HIS A 69 15.53 8.27 -6.74
CA HIS A 69 15.84 8.04 -5.32
C HIS A 69 17.26 7.51 -5.11
N GLU A 70 17.89 6.96 -6.14
CA GLU A 70 19.26 6.48 -6.07
C GLU A 70 20.25 7.64 -5.90
N TYR A 71 20.00 8.77 -6.59
CA TYR A 71 20.84 9.97 -6.49
C TYR A 71 20.78 10.65 -5.12
N LEU A 72 19.86 10.24 -4.25
CA LEU A 72 19.73 10.72 -2.87
C LEU A 72 20.68 10.01 -1.90
N VAL A 73 21.34 8.94 -2.35
CA VAL A 73 22.28 8.13 -1.56
C VAL A 73 23.68 8.26 -2.15
N ALA A 74 24.71 8.25 -1.31
CA ALA A 74 26.09 8.35 -1.76
C ALA A 74 26.44 7.21 -2.75
N PRO A 75 27.14 7.48 -3.88
CA PRO A 75 27.36 6.49 -4.93
C PRO A 75 28.11 5.22 -4.49
N ASP A 76 29.05 5.36 -3.56
CA ASP A 76 29.79 4.25 -2.94
C ASP A 76 28.86 3.35 -2.12
N VAL A 77 27.94 3.95 -1.36
CA VAL A 77 26.90 3.23 -0.61
C VAL A 77 25.94 2.51 -1.56
N VAL A 78 25.50 3.17 -2.64
CA VAL A 78 24.65 2.55 -3.67
C VAL A 78 25.36 1.33 -4.29
N ALA A 79 26.64 1.46 -4.62
CA ALA A 79 27.43 0.38 -5.19
C ALA A 79 27.54 -0.81 -4.22
N GLU A 80 27.77 -0.55 -2.93
CA GLU A 80 27.83 -1.58 -1.90
C GLU A 80 26.48 -2.30 -1.74
N VAL A 81 25.36 -1.55 -1.70
CA VAL A 81 24.02 -2.14 -1.61
C VAL A 81 23.74 -3.02 -2.83
N ARG A 82 24.03 -2.55 -4.04
CA ARG A 82 23.88 -3.34 -5.27
C ARG A 82 24.72 -4.62 -5.21
N ARG A 83 25.97 -4.52 -4.78
CA ARG A 83 26.86 -5.67 -4.66
C ARG A 83 26.28 -6.72 -3.71
N VAL A 84 25.88 -6.33 -2.49
CA VAL A 84 25.35 -7.29 -1.50
C VAL A 84 24.04 -7.91 -1.96
N PHE A 85 23.12 -7.14 -2.54
CA PHE A 85 21.85 -7.68 -3.06
C PHE A 85 22.04 -8.55 -4.30
N GLY A 86 23.04 -8.23 -5.15
CA GLY A 86 23.48 -9.07 -6.25
C GLY A 86 24.06 -10.41 -5.78
N GLU A 87 24.97 -10.40 -4.81
CA GLU A 87 25.54 -11.61 -4.21
C GLU A 87 24.47 -12.49 -3.54
N MET A 88 23.52 -11.86 -2.84
CA MET A 88 22.38 -12.54 -2.24
C MET A 88 21.48 -13.19 -3.30
N ARG A 89 21.18 -12.48 -4.40
CA ARG A 89 20.45 -13.02 -5.56
C ARG A 89 21.19 -14.21 -6.16
N ASP A 90 22.49 -14.07 -6.39
CA ASP A 90 23.31 -15.10 -7.01
C ASP A 90 23.41 -16.34 -6.11
N ARG A 91 23.50 -16.16 -4.78
CA ARG A 91 23.41 -17.25 -3.79
C ARG A 91 22.07 -17.99 -3.86
N LEU A 92 20.95 -17.26 -3.90
CA LEU A 92 19.62 -17.84 -4.04
C LEU A 92 19.45 -18.59 -5.37
N ASN A 93 19.96 -18.03 -6.45
CA ASN A 93 19.93 -18.64 -7.78
C ASN A 93 20.86 -19.84 -7.90
N GLY A 94 21.93 -19.90 -7.11
CA GLY A 94 22.82 -21.06 -6.98
C GLY A 94 22.22 -22.23 -6.20
N PHE A 95 21.13 -22.03 -5.45
CA PHE A 95 20.43 -23.14 -4.80
C PHE A 95 19.65 -23.99 -5.80
N PRO A 96 19.46 -25.31 -5.52
CA PRO A 96 18.56 -26.14 -6.30
C PRO A 96 17.14 -25.53 -6.38
N ALA A 97 16.46 -25.68 -7.51
CA ALA A 97 15.13 -25.09 -7.76
C ALA A 97 14.13 -25.32 -6.62
N LYS A 98 14.06 -26.54 -6.07
CA LYS A 98 13.22 -26.85 -4.90
C LYS A 98 13.58 -26.00 -3.68
N LYS A 99 14.88 -25.88 -3.39
CA LYS A 99 15.39 -25.12 -2.25
C LYS A 99 15.04 -23.63 -2.41
N ARG A 100 15.36 -23.07 -3.57
CA ARG A 100 15.02 -21.68 -3.94
C ARG A 100 13.52 -21.43 -3.84
N PHE A 101 12.70 -22.26 -4.47
CA PHE A 101 11.24 -22.13 -4.47
C PHE A 101 10.66 -22.08 -3.06
N PHE A 102 11.04 -23.01 -2.18
CA PHE A 102 10.55 -23.01 -0.80
C PHE A 102 10.99 -21.79 -0.01
N ILE A 103 12.24 -21.35 -0.18
CA ILE A 103 12.73 -20.13 0.46
C ILE A 103 11.89 -18.94 0.00
N LEU A 104 11.78 -18.73 -1.31
CA LEU A 104 11.03 -17.60 -1.87
C LEU A 104 9.55 -17.64 -1.44
N GLU A 105 8.85 -18.76 -1.60
CA GLU A 105 7.42 -18.88 -1.25
C GLU A 105 7.08 -18.65 0.22
N THR A 106 8.04 -18.83 1.14
CA THR A 106 7.78 -18.69 2.58
C THR A 106 8.48 -17.50 3.21
N MET A 107 9.59 -17.04 2.64
CA MET A 107 10.45 -15.97 3.11
C MET A 107 10.62 -14.92 2.00
N ASP A 108 9.49 -14.52 1.40
CA ASP A 108 9.49 -13.49 0.36
C ASP A 108 9.44 -12.08 0.94
N PHE A 109 10.59 -11.50 1.25
CA PHE A 109 10.63 -10.08 1.59
C PHE A 109 10.89 -9.18 0.37
N PHE A 110 10.93 -9.73 -0.84
CA PHE A 110 11.28 -9.00 -2.07
C PHE A 110 10.07 -8.63 -2.90
N ASN A 111 9.15 -9.58 -3.11
CA ASN A 111 8.01 -9.38 -4.01
C ASN A 111 6.85 -8.60 -3.39
N SER A 112 6.96 -8.23 -2.11
CA SER A 112 5.99 -7.34 -1.46
C SER A 112 6.24 -5.88 -1.84
N LYS A 113 5.15 -5.12 -2.07
CA LYS A 113 5.21 -3.64 -2.18
C LYS A 113 5.93 -3.02 -0.97
N ILE A 114 5.78 -3.62 0.20
CA ILE A 114 6.46 -3.23 1.44
C ILE A 114 7.71 -4.08 1.71
N SER A 115 8.51 -4.35 0.68
CA SER A 115 9.73 -5.14 0.74
C SER A 115 10.72 -4.60 1.78
N ILE A 116 11.43 -5.48 2.50
CA ILE A 116 12.37 -5.05 3.54
C ILE A 116 13.56 -4.28 2.94
N GLY A 117 13.95 -4.64 1.71
CA GLY A 117 15.00 -3.97 0.96
C GLY A 117 14.66 -2.51 0.64
N LYS A 118 13.38 -2.16 0.52
CA LYS A 118 12.95 -0.78 0.25
C LYS A 118 13.17 0.19 1.41
N LEU A 119 13.43 -0.31 2.61
CA LEU A 119 13.78 0.52 3.77
C LEU A 119 15.29 0.81 3.83
N ILE A 120 16.13 0.01 3.15
CA ILE A 120 17.59 0.17 3.17
C ILE A 120 18.01 1.58 2.74
N PRO A 121 17.54 2.16 1.62
CA PRO A 121 17.93 3.51 1.24
C PRO A 121 17.66 4.54 2.34
N ALA A 122 16.52 4.44 3.02
CA ALA A 122 16.16 5.34 4.11
C ALA A 122 17.09 5.19 5.32
N LEU A 123 17.48 3.95 5.67
CA LEU A 123 18.45 3.66 6.72
C LEU A 123 19.85 4.17 6.39
N MET A 124 20.21 4.19 5.10
CA MET A 124 21.55 4.59 4.64
C MET A 124 21.73 6.10 4.52
N VAL A 125 20.65 6.88 4.39
CA VAL A 125 20.71 8.35 4.37
C VAL A 125 20.82 8.95 5.77
N LEU A 126 20.36 8.22 6.79
CA LEU A 126 20.47 8.66 8.17
C LEU A 126 21.91 8.49 8.68
N GLU A 127 22.34 9.39 9.55
CA GLU A 127 23.63 9.34 10.24
C GLU A 127 23.46 9.47 11.75
N GLY A 128 24.52 9.12 12.49
CA GLY A 128 24.58 9.28 13.94
C GLY A 128 23.43 8.59 14.68
N MET A 129 22.77 9.31 15.57
CA MET A 129 21.75 8.73 16.44
C MET A 129 20.45 8.37 15.76
N ASP A 130 20.09 9.12 14.73
CA ASP A 130 18.87 8.88 13.97
C ASP A 130 18.99 7.57 13.17
N GLN A 131 20.17 7.30 12.61
CA GLN A 131 20.51 6.02 11.98
C GLN A 131 20.38 4.86 12.98
N LYS A 132 20.97 4.99 14.16
CA LYS A 132 20.95 3.96 15.20
C LYS A 132 19.53 3.65 15.67
N ARG A 133 18.69 4.67 15.88
CA ARG A 133 17.27 4.50 16.24
C ARG A 133 16.49 3.79 15.14
N ALA A 134 16.69 4.20 13.89
CA ALA A 134 16.00 3.59 12.76
C ALA A 134 16.40 2.12 12.55
N ILE A 135 17.69 1.81 12.74
CA ILE A 135 18.19 0.43 12.72
C ILE A 135 17.62 -0.38 13.87
N ALA A 136 17.49 0.19 15.07
CA ALA A 136 16.90 -0.50 16.21
C ALA A 136 15.43 -0.89 15.94
N GLU A 137 14.63 0.03 15.38
CA GLU A 137 13.23 -0.21 14.99
C GLU A 137 13.10 -1.17 13.79
N PHE A 138 14.16 -1.32 13.01
CA PHE A 138 14.22 -2.28 11.91
C PHE A 138 14.60 -3.69 12.37
N VAL A 139 15.69 -3.80 13.15
CA VAL A 139 16.31 -5.07 13.57
C VAL A 139 15.45 -5.78 14.60
N ARG A 140 15.01 -5.06 15.65
CA ARG A 140 14.33 -5.66 16.81
C ARG A 140 13.06 -6.44 16.43
N PRO A 141 12.06 -5.85 15.75
CA PRO A 141 10.84 -6.59 15.41
C PRO A 141 11.11 -7.74 14.44
N THR A 142 12.10 -7.61 13.56
CA THR A 142 12.49 -8.66 12.61
C THR A 142 13.10 -9.86 13.33
N PHE A 143 14.14 -9.63 14.14
CA PHE A 143 14.82 -10.70 14.89
C PHE A 143 13.87 -11.39 15.87
N LEU A 144 13.14 -10.64 16.69
CA LEU A 144 12.21 -11.21 17.67
C LEU A 144 11.12 -12.06 16.99
N SER A 145 10.64 -11.65 15.81
CA SER A 145 9.65 -12.44 15.07
C SER A 145 10.26 -13.73 14.52
N ILE A 146 11.47 -13.68 13.95
CA ILE A 146 12.16 -14.89 13.46
C ILE A 146 12.46 -15.85 14.61
N ASN A 147 13.01 -15.36 15.73
CA ASN A 147 13.27 -16.17 16.91
C ASN A 147 11.97 -16.82 17.43
N LYS A 148 10.89 -16.04 17.56
CA LYS A 148 9.61 -16.58 18.02
C LYS A 148 9.02 -17.61 17.06
N ASN A 149 9.17 -17.40 15.76
CA ASN A 149 8.75 -18.36 14.76
C ASN A 149 9.53 -19.67 14.89
N VAL A 150 10.85 -19.62 15.09
CA VAL A 150 11.66 -20.81 15.34
C VAL A 150 11.24 -21.52 16.63
N GLU A 151 10.91 -20.81 17.71
CA GLU A 151 10.34 -21.43 18.92
C GLU A 151 9.01 -22.15 18.66
N ILE A 152 8.09 -21.52 17.92
CA ILE A 152 6.80 -22.13 17.54
C ILE A 152 7.03 -23.41 16.74
N LEU A 153 7.91 -23.37 15.73
CA LEU A 153 8.21 -24.52 14.90
C LEU A 153 8.87 -25.64 15.72
N THR A 154 9.91 -25.32 16.48
CA THR A 154 10.68 -26.30 17.27
C THR A 154 9.86 -26.95 18.39
N SER A 155 8.89 -26.24 18.99
CA SER A 155 7.98 -26.78 20.00
C SER A 155 6.87 -27.69 19.44
N THR A 156 6.69 -27.72 18.11
CA THR A 156 5.72 -28.58 17.44
C THR A 156 6.39 -29.89 16.99
N ASN A 157 6.32 -30.95 17.78
CA ASN A 157 7.02 -32.21 17.46
C ASN A 157 6.55 -32.86 16.15
N GLU A 158 5.28 -32.70 15.81
CA GLU A 158 4.58 -33.43 14.75
C GLU A 158 4.98 -33.00 13.32
N ILE A 159 5.69 -31.88 13.19
CA ILE A 159 6.23 -31.41 11.90
C ILE A 159 7.65 -31.95 11.63
N PHE A 160 8.23 -32.70 12.57
CA PHE A 160 9.55 -33.31 12.46
C PHE A 160 9.47 -34.80 12.19
N ASN A 161 10.45 -35.30 11.43
CA ASN A 161 10.67 -36.74 11.35
C ASN A 161 11.36 -37.18 12.65
N PRO A 162 10.84 -38.19 13.37
CA PRO A 162 11.43 -38.67 14.61
C PRO A 162 12.92 -39.04 14.48
N LYS A 163 13.36 -39.50 13.31
CA LYS A 163 14.75 -39.90 13.05
C LYS A 163 15.71 -38.72 12.84
N THR A 164 15.22 -37.57 12.41
CA THR A 164 16.05 -36.40 12.05
C THR A 164 15.73 -35.15 12.87
N ILE A 165 14.89 -35.27 13.91
CA ILE A 165 14.39 -34.14 14.70
C ILE A 165 15.51 -33.26 15.27
N HIS A 166 16.59 -33.86 15.76
CA HIS A 166 17.73 -33.12 16.31
C HIS A 166 18.47 -32.31 15.25
N LEU A 167 18.63 -32.88 14.04
CA LEU A 167 19.29 -32.20 12.91
C LEU A 167 18.44 -31.04 12.41
N ASP A 168 17.14 -31.29 12.22
CA ASP A 168 16.20 -30.27 11.76
C ASP A 168 16.12 -29.10 12.75
N ARG A 169 16.00 -29.39 14.05
CA ARG A 169 15.99 -28.37 15.11
C ARG A 169 17.32 -27.63 15.18
N GLY A 170 18.44 -28.35 15.12
CA GLY A 170 19.77 -27.75 15.09
C GLY A 170 19.88 -26.72 13.98
N SER A 171 19.45 -27.07 12.76
CA SER A 171 19.44 -26.15 11.62
C SER A 171 18.58 -24.90 11.84
N LEU A 172 17.42 -25.01 12.48
CA LEU A 172 16.57 -23.86 12.81
C LEU A 172 17.25 -22.93 13.83
N TYR A 173 17.91 -23.49 14.84
CA TYR A 173 18.65 -22.69 15.82
C TYR A 173 19.93 -22.08 15.23
N THR A 174 20.61 -22.77 14.31
CA THR A 174 21.75 -22.21 13.56
C THR A 174 21.33 -20.94 12.83
N LEU A 175 20.18 -20.94 12.15
CA LEU A 175 19.67 -19.73 11.49
C LEU A 175 19.57 -18.54 12.45
N VAL A 176 18.94 -18.73 13.61
CA VAL A 176 18.77 -17.66 14.61
C VAL A 176 20.10 -17.25 15.23
N SER A 177 20.98 -18.21 15.48
CA SER A 177 22.31 -17.98 16.03
C SER A 177 23.18 -17.15 15.09
N ASP A 178 23.18 -17.45 13.79
CA ASP A 178 23.96 -16.70 12.80
C ASP A 178 23.41 -15.28 12.61
N ILE A 179 22.08 -15.13 12.60
CA ILE A 179 21.47 -13.79 12.64
C ILE A 179 21.90 -13.03 13.89
N ALA A 180 21.83 -13.65 15.07
CA ALA A 180 22.21 -13.01 16.33
C ALA A 180 23.69 -12.59 16.33
N ARG A 181 24.58 -13.46 15.83
CA ARG A 181 26.02 -13.19 15.68
C ARG A 181 26.31 -12.00 14.76
N ILE A 182 25.54 -11.84 13.68
CA ILE A 182 25.67 -10.66 12.82
C ILE A 182 25.24 -9.41 13.59
N LEU A 183 24.09 -9.48 14.27
CA LEU A 183 23.53 -8.34 14.99
C LEU A 183 24.37 -7.88 16.19
N THR A 184 25.15 -8.77 16.83
CA THR A 184 26.12 -8.35 17.86
C THR A 184 27.16 -7.39 17.30
N GLY A 185 27.47 -7.46 16.00
CA GLY A 185 28.35 -6.51 15.32
C GLY A 185 27.85 -5.05 15.31
N LEU A 186 26.58 -4.79 15.67
CA LEU A 186 26.06 -3.43 15.85
C LEU A 186 26.54 -2.75 17.15
N PHE A 187 27.13 -3.50 18.08
CA PHE A 187 27.47 -3.02 19.42
C PHE A 187 28.98 -2.97 19.64
N LEU A 188 29.40 -2.12 20.57
CA LEU A 188 30.81 -2.00 20.97
C LEU A 188 31.25 -3.26 21.73
N GLU A 189 32.44 -3.78 21.43
CA GLU A 189 33.00 -4.99 22.07
C GLU A 189 33.05 -4.84 23.60
N SER A 190 33.53 -3.69 24.09
CA SER A 190 33.57 -3.38 25.53
C SER A 190 32.21 -3.42 26.23
N TYR A 191 31.11 -3.17 25.49
CA TYR A 191 29.76 -3.30 26.03
C TYR A 191 29.31 -4.76 26.04
N LEU A 192 29.61 -5.51 24.99
CA LEU A 192 29.30 -6.95 24.92
C LEU A 192 30.08 -7.75 25.99
N ASP A 193 31.33 -7.39 26.25
CA ASP A 193 32.18 -8.00 27.29
C ASP A 193 31.60 -7.85 28.70
N SER A 194 30.74 -6.85 28.93
CA SER A 194 30.06 -6.69 30.22
C SER A 194 29.03 -7.79 30.53
N PHE A 195 28.67 -8.61 29.52
CA PHE A 195 27.79 -9.77 29.62
C PHE A 195 28.56 -11.11 29.64
N SER A 196 29.74 -11.12 30.26
CA SER A 196 30.68 -12.25 30.27
C SER A 196 30.08 -13.61 30.71
N GLU A 197 28.96 -13.61 31.40
CA GLU A 197 28.21 -14.79 31.84
C GLU A 197 27.38 -15.46 30.72
N ILE A 198 27.11 -14.76 29.62
CA ILE A 198 26.27 -15.23 28.53
C ILE A 198 27.11 -15.92 27.46
N SER A 199 26.83 -17.20 27.20
CA SER A 199 27.58 -18.03 26.24
C SER A 199 26.93 -18.14 24.86
N SER A 200 25.67 -17.70 24.71
CA SER A 200 24.90 -17.78 23.47
C SER A 200 24.71 -16.41 22.84
N HIS A 201 25.05 -16.26 21.55
CA HIS A 201 24.79 -15.02 20.79
C HIS A 201 23.30 -14.66 20.79
N VAL A 202 22.40 -15.66 20.78
CA VAL A 202 20.95 -15.43 20.83
C VAL A 202 20.54 -14.84 22.17
N GLU A 203 21.04 -15.41 23.27
CA GLU A 203 20.76 -14.90 24.61
C GLU A 203 21.35 -13.50 24.81
N LEU A 204 22.56 -13.28 24.30
CA LEU A 204 23.26 -12.00 24.35
C LEU A 204 22.46 -10.93 23.63
N ILE A 205 22.05 -11.16 22.39
CA ILE A 205 21.32 -10.14 21.62
C ILE A 205 19.92 -9.89 22.21
N LEU A 206 19.25 -10.90 22.78
CA LEU A 206 18.00 -10.71 23.49
C LEU A 206 18.20 -9.83 24.73
N ARG A 207 19.27 -10.07 25.50
CA ARG A 207 19.62 -9.25 26.67
C ARG A 207 19.95 -7.82 26.27
N VAL A 208 20.74 -7.63 25.21
CA VAL A 208 21.05 -6.33 24.64
C VAL A 208 19.77 -5.60 24.21
N MET A 209 18.83 -6.28 23.55
CA MET A 209 17.55 -5.68 23.14
C MET A 209 16.67 -5.28 24.33
N ASP A 210 16.78 -5.97 25.47
CA ASP A 210 16.02 -5.70 26.69
C ASP A 210 16.68 -4.65 27.59
N GLU A 211 18.00 -4.54 27.58
CA GLU A 211 18.73 -3.60 28.43
C GLU A 211 19.03 -2.28 27.73
N ASN A 212 19.48 -2.34 26.47
CA ASN A 212 20.01 -1.19 25.76
C ASN A 212 18.91 -0.12 25.54
N PRO A 213 19.14 1.13 25.99
CA PRO A 213 18.15 2.20 25.92
C PRO A 213 17.68 2.53 24.49
N ILE A 214 18.50 2.24 23.46
CA ILE A 214 18.15 2.50 22.05
C ILE A 214 16.87 1.77 21.62
N PHE A 215 16.65 0.55 22.12
CA PHE A 215 15.47 -0.26 21.81
C PHE A 215 14.24 0.13 22.63
N LYS A 216 14.39 0.97 23.65
CA LYS A 216 13.30 1.44 24.52
C LYS A 216 12.75 2.80 24.10
N GLY A 217 13.27 3.40 23.02
CA GLY A 217 12.91 4.74 22.59
C GLY A 217 13.26 5.83 23.62
N LYS A 218 14.17 5.52 24.55
CA LYS A 218 14.63 6.40 25.62
C LYS A 218 16.15 6.26 25.68
N GLY A 219 16.92 7.15 25.08
CA GLY A 219 18.38 7.07 25.15
C GLY A 219 19.07 8.27 24.51
N THR A 220 20.14 8.76 25.15
CA THR A 220 21.04 9.75 24.56
C THR A 220 22.08 9.05 23.66
N ALA A 221 22.87 9.82 22.92
CA ALA A 221 23.87 9.27 22.01
C ALA A 221 24.92 8.38 22.68
N LYS A 222 25.29 8.74 23.91
CA LYS A 222 26.29 8.02 24.70
C LYS A 222 25.75 6.73 25.32
N ASP A 223 24.43 6.60 25.43
CA ASP A 223 23.79 5.47 26.11
C ASP A 223 23.52 4.29 25.16
N ALA A 224 23.59 4.52 23.84
CA ALA A 224 23.20 3.52 22.85
C ALA A 224 24.22 2.38 22.71
N GLN A 225 25.45 2.51 23.19
CA GLN A 225 26.51 1.47 23.18
C GLN A 225 26.66 0.72 21.83
N MET A 226 26.29 1.40 20.74
CA MET A 226 26.34 0.92 19.36
C MET A 226 27.60 1.44 18.68
N GLN A 227 28.04 0.75 17.64
CA GLN A 227 29.13 1.19 16.76
C GLN A 227 28.92 2.64 16.30
N GLU A 228 30.01 3.39 16.18
CA GLU A 228 29.98 4.78 15.71
C GLU A 228 30.30 4.91 14.22
N ASP A 229 31.03 3.94 13.65
CA ASP A 229 31.41 3.94 12.23
C ASP A 229 30.21 3.58 11.34
N PRO A 230 29.70 4.51 10.50
CA PRO A 230 28.58 4.23 9.60
C PRO A 230 28.86 3.11 8.60
N ALA A 231 30.11 2.86 8.22
CA ALA A 231 30.49 1.77 7.33
C ALA A 231 30.32 0.40 8.01
N VAL A 232 30.73 0.28 9.27
CA VAL A 232 30.53 -0.94 10.07
C VAL A 232 29.04 -1.20 10.28
N ILE A 233 28.29 -0.18 10.68
CA ILE A 233 26.83 -0.28 10.87
C ILE A 233 26.15 -0.75 9.57
N ARG A 234 26.49 -0.12 8.44
CA ARG A 234 25.95 -0.48 7.13
C ARG A 234 26.27 -1.91 6.74
N ALA A 235 27.53 -2.33 6.88
CA ALA A 235 27.94 -3.69 6.56
C ALA A 235 27.13 -4.73 7.35
N VAL A 236 26.94 -4.51 8.66
CA VAL A 236 26.16 -5.40 9.52
C VAL A 236 24.69 -5.43 9.13
N VAL A 237 24.07 -4.28 8.82
CA VAL A 237 22.67 -4.22 8.38
C VAL A 237 22.47 -4.93 7.04
N LEU A 238 23.38 -4.73 6.08
CA LEU A 238 23.31 -5.39 4.77
C LEU A 238 23.54 -6.90 4.89
N GLU A 239 24.48 -7.35 5.73
CA GLU A 239 24.70 -8.77 6.01
C GLU A 239 23.49 -9.40 6.73
N PHE A 240 22.87 -8.68 7.66
CA PHE A 240 21.65 -9.11 8.33
C PHE A 240 20.52 -9.32 7.32
N VAL A 241 20.26 -8.34 6.45
CA VAL A 241 19.23 -8.46 5.41
C VAL A 241 19.56 -9.58 4.44
N SER A 242 20.80 -9.70 3.98
CA SER A 242 21.21 -10.81 3.11
C SER A 242 20.99 -12.17 3.76
N THR A 243 21.31 -12.29 5.06
CA THR A 243 21.21 -13.55 5.81
C THR A 243 19.76 -13.99 6.01
N ILE A 244 18.85 -13.10 6.42
CA ILE A 244 17.44 -13.48 6.62
C ILE A 244 16.73 -13.90 5.32
N GLN A 245 17.36 -13.70 4.15
CA GLN A 245 16.83 -14.03 2.82
C GLN A 245 17.55 -15.19 2.13
N SER A 246 18.85 -15.35 2.36
CA SER A 246 19.69 -16.28 1.57
C SER A 246 20.45 -17.32 2.41
N HIS A 247 20.27 -17.34 3.73
CA HIS A 247 20.93 -18.31 4.60
C HIS A 247 20.52 -19.75 4.27
N GLU A 248 21.47 -20.69 4.35
CA GLU A 248 21.26 -22.06 3.87
C GLU A 248 20.18 -22.83 4.64
N ALA A 249 20.09 -22.58 5.95
CA ALA A 249 19.09 -23.15 6.83
C ALA A 249 17.66 -22.62 6.58
N LEU A 250 17.49 -21.57 5.77
CA LEU A 250 16.16 -21.05 5.44
C LEU A 250 15.29 -22.11 4.78
N TYR A 251 15.85 -23.00 3.96
CA TYR A 251 15.07 -24.09 3.37
C TYR A 251 14.44 -25.00 4.42
N ASN A 252 15.20 -25.36 5.46
CA ASN A 252 14.66 -26.19 6.55
C ASN A 252 13.57 -25.42 7.30
N TYR A 253 13.80 -24.13 7.58
CA TYR A 253 12.78 -23.25 8.16
C TYR A 253 11.51 -23.19 7.30
N SER A 254 11.63 -22.98 5.99
CA SER A 254 10.55 -22.94 5.01
C SER A 254 9.75 -24.23 4.96
N VAL A 255 10.44 -25.38 4.91
CA VAL A 255 9.80 -26.71 4.89
C VAL A 255 9.05 -26.97 6.19
N LYS A 256 9.62 -26.63 7.34
CA LYS A 256 8.97 -26.81 8.65
C LYS A 256 7.78 -25.86 8.82
N ARG A 257 7.89 -24.62 8.37
CA ARG A 257 6.77 -23.69 8.37
C ARG A 257 5.62 -24.14 7.47
N HIS A 258 5.92 -24.64 6.28
CA HIS A 258 4.91 -25.25 5.41
C HIS A 258 4.28 -26.49 6.06
N ALA A 259 5.07 -27.37 6.69
CA ALA A 259 4.56 -28.51 7.44
C ALA A 259 3.65 -28.09 8.61
N TYR A 260 3.97 -27.00 9.31
CA TYR A 260 3.13 -26.43 10.36
C TYR A 260 1.77 -25.95 9.80
N TYR A 261 1.77 -25.23 8.67
CA TYR A 261 0.53 -24.82 8.01
C TYR A 261 -0.33 -26.02 7.57
N ARG A 262 0.29 -27.06 7.01
CA ARG A 262 -0.43 -28.30 6.65
C ARG A 262 -1.00 -29.02 7.87
N LEU A 263 -0.24 -29.08 8.96
CA LEU A 263 -0.71 -29.66 10.23
C LEU A 263 -1.90 -28.86 10.79
N PHE A 264 -1.85 -27.53 10.69
CA PHE A 264 -2.96 -26.66 11.08
C PHE A 264 -4.24 -27.01 10.32
N LEU A 265 -4.15 -27.14 8.99
CA LEU A 265 -5.27 -27.53 8.12
C LEU A 265 -5.77 -28.94 8.44
N ALA A 266 -4.86 -29.89 8.67
CA ALA A 266 -5.21 -31.27 9.01
C ALA A 266 -6.03 -31.37 10.30
N ARG A 267 -5.81 -30.45 11.25
CA ARG A 267 -6.51 -30.35 12.54
C ARG A 267 -7.73 -29.43 12.53
N LEU A 268 -8.14 -28.89 11.38
CA LEU A 268 -9.25 -27.93 11.34
C LEU A 268 -10.56 -28.53 11.85
N THR A 269 -10.85 -29.77 11.46
CA THR A 269 -12.07 -30.51 11.82
C THR A 269 -11.95 -31.24 13.16
N SER A 270 -10.98 -30.90 14.00
CA SER A 270 -10.90 -31.45 15.36
C SER A 270 -12.01 -30.86 16.24
N GLY A 271 -12.63 -31.70 17.07
CA GLY A 271 -13.77 -31.30 17.90
C GLY A 271 -13.46 -30.10 18.80
N ARG A 272 -14.43 -29.18 18.93
CA ARG A 272 -14.39 -27.99 19.82
C ARG A 272 -13.26 -26.99 19.55
N ARG A 273 -12.67 -27.00 18.35
CA ARG A 273 -11.62 -26.04 17.98
C ARG A 273 -12.15 -24.61 17.82
N PHE A 274 -13.34 -24.46 17.26
CA PHE A 274 -13.99 -23.17 17.02
C PHE A 274 -15.28 -23.12 17.84
N GLY A 275 -15.37 -22.18 18.78
CA GLY A 275 -16.56 -22.02 19.61
C GLY A 275 -17.81 -21.79 18.76
N GLY A 276 -18.84 -22.61 18.96
CA GLY A 276 -20.12 -22.47 18.24
C GLY A 276 -20.13 -22.96 16.79
N VAL A 277 -19.06 -23.64 16.32
CA VAL A 277 -19.00 -24.20 14.96
C VAL A 277 -18.69 -25.69 15.02
N GLU A 278 -19.62 -26.50 14.53
CA GLU A 278 -19.43 -27.95 14.47
C GLU A 278 -18.35 -28.34 13.43
N PRO A 279 -17.58 -29.42 13.68
CA PRO A 279 -16.54 -29.88 12.76
C PRO A 279 -17.01 -30.12 11.32
N PHE A 280 -18.27 -30.53 11.16
CA PHE A 280 -18.89 -30.71 9.85
C PHE A 280 -18.98 -29.39 9.07
N GLU A 281 -19.44 -28.31 9.70
CA GLU A 281 -19.49 -26.99 9.06
C GLU A 281 -18.09 -26.47 8.72
N VAL A 282 -17.09 -26.74 9.58
CA VAL A 282 -15.69 -26.43 9.26
C VAL A 282 -15.21 -27.20 8.03
N SER A 283 -15.57 -28.47 7.90
CA SER A 283 -15.23 -29.29 6.73
C SER A 283 -15.85 -28.73 5.44
N ARG A 284 -17.10 -28.30 5.51
CA ARG A 284 -17.81 -27.67 4.39
C ARG A 284 -17.19 -26.35 3.98
N VAL A 285 -16.85 -25.49 4.95
CA VAL A 285 -16.12 -24.25 4.67
C VAL A 285 -14.77 -24.55 4.02
N PHE A 286 -14.05 -25.55 4.54
CA PHE A 286 -12.78 -25.96 3.96
C PHE A 286 -12.96 -26.47 2.52
N ALA A 287 -13.98 -27.27 2.24
CA ALA A 287 -14.30 -27.74 0.89
C ALA A 287 -14.57 -26.58 -0.07
N GLY A 288 -15.35 -25.58 0.34
CA GLY A 288 -15.61 -24.39 -0.48
C GLY A 288 -14.33 -23.58 -0.78
N CYS A 289 -13.44 -23.42 0.20
CA CYS A 289 -12.15 -22.78 -0.03
C CYS A 289 -11.23 -23.60 -0.97
N LEU A 290 -11.26 -24.94 -0.90
CA LEU A 290 -10.51 -25.79 -1.84
C LEU A 290 -11.07 -25.68 -3.27
N VAL A 291 -12.39 -25.63 -3.43
CA VAL A 291 -13.05 -25.50 -4.74
C VAL A 291 -12.74 -24.15 -5.40
N SER A 292 -12.53 -23.10 -4.61
CA SER A 292 -12.20 -21.76 -5.10
C SER A 292 -10.69 -21.51 -5.24
N ASN A 293 -9.86 -22.54 -5.06
CA ASN A 293 -8.40 -22.46 -5.22
C ASN A 293 -8.00 -22.20 -6.68
N GLU A 294 -7.08 -21.25 -6.86
CA GLU A 294 -6.55 -20.82 -8.17
C GLU A 294 -5.39 -21.70 -8.66
N GLN A 295 -4.72 -22.45 -7.77
CA GLN A 295 -3.54 -23.24 -8.14
C GLN A 295 -3.89 -24.56 -8.82
N LEU A 296 -4.78 -25.34 -8.20
CA LEU A 296 -5.06 -26.73 -8.57
C LEU A 296 -6.51 -27.06 -8.21
N ALA A 297 -7.21 -27.72 -9.13
CA ALA A 297 -8.58 -28.17 -8.93
C ALA A 297 -8.61 -29.35 -7.94
N PRO A 298 -9.47 -29.35 -6.91
CA PRO A 298 -9.64 -30.51 -6.06
C PRO A 298 -10.39 -31.63 -6.80
N PRO A 299 -10.08 -32.92 -6.52
CA PRO A 299 -10.86 -34.03 -7.03
C PRO A 299 -12.34 -33.91 -6.62
N PRO A 300 -13.32 -34.11 -7.54
CA PRO A 300 -14.74 -34.01 -7.21
C PRO A 300 -15.16 -34.92 -6.04
N ASP A 301 -14.71 -36.18 -6.06
CA ASP A 301 -15.00 -37.17 -5.01
C ASP A 301 -14.54 -36.72 -3.61
N LEU A 302 -13.41 -35.99 -3.53
CA LEU A 302 -12.93 -35.45 -2.25
C LEU A 302 -13.92 -34.40 -1.72
N ILE A 303 -14.35 -33.48 -2.59
CA ILE A 303 -15.28 -32.41 -2.21
C ILE A 303 -16.63 -32.96 -1.80
N GLU A 304 -17.17 -33.92 -2.56
CA GLU A 304 -18.45 -34.58 -2.25
C GLU A 304 -18.43 -35.23 -0.87
N ARG A 305 -17.35 -35.95 -0.53
CA ARG A 305 -17.23 -36.58 0.79
C ARG A 305 -16.95 -35.59 1.91
N MET A 306 -16.30 -34.45 1.63
CA MET A 306 -16.06 -33.41 2.64
C MET A 306 -17.34 -32.67 3.06
N VAL A 307 -18.36 -32.63 2.20
CA VAL A 307 -19.67 -32.01 2.47
C VAL A 307 -20.75 -33.02 2.88
N ASP A 308 -20.38 -34.29 3.03
CA ASP A 308 -21.24 -35.36 3.48
C ASP A 308 -21.13 -35.55 5.01
N PRO A 309 -22.25 -35.43 5.77
CA PRO A 309 -22.24 -35.52 7.23
C PRO A 309 -21.73 -36.87 7.77
N GLU A 310 -21.88 -37.97 7.02
CA GLU A 310 -21.42 -39.28 7.47
C GLU A 310 -19.94 -39.51 7.17
N ASN A 311 -19.43 -38.93 6.08
CA ASN A 311 -18.12 -39.26 5.54
C ASN A 311 -17.03 -38.20 5.78
N PHE A 312 -17.37 -36.95 6.14
CA PHE A 312 -16.41 -35.83 6.18
C PHE A 312 -15.18 -36.05 7.08
N ASN A 313 -15.30 -36.88 8.11
CA ASN A 313 -14.24 -37.17 9.08
C ASN A 313 -13.71 -38.62 8.96
N SER A 314 -14.07 -39.35 7.90
CA SER A 314 -13.55 -40.69 7.65
C SER A 314 -12.03 -40.67 7.40
N PRO A 315 -11.29 -41.73 7.77
CA PRO A 315 -9.85 -41.81 7.54
C PRO A 315 -9.44 -41.59 6.07
N GLU A 316 -10.25 -42.06 5.14
CA GLU A 316 -10.04 -41.93 3.70
C GLU A 316 -10.14 -40.47 3.25
N VAL A 317 -11.15 -39.73 3.73
CA VAL A 317 -11.32 -38.30 3.41
C VAL A 317 -10.20 -37.47 4.04
N LEU A 318 -9.83 -37.75 5.30
CA LEU A 318 -8.72 -37.06 5.97
C LEU A 318 -7.39 -37.29 5.24
N LYS A 319 -7.17 -38.50 4.72
CA LYS A 319 -5.99 -38.85 3.93
C LYS A 319 -6.00 -38.14 2.57
N ALA A 320 -7.07 -38.25 1.80
CA ALA A 320 -7.18 -37.61 0.48
C ALA A 320 -7.07 -36.08 0.57
N ARG A 321 -7.66 -35.48 1.60
CA ARG A 321 -7.52 -34.05 1.92
C ARG A 321 -6.07 -33.67 2.19
N ARG A 322 -5.36 -34.48 2.98
CA ARG A 322 -3.93 -34.26 3.26
C ARG A 322 -3.14 -34.32 1.96
N GLU A 323 -3.28 -35.39 1.19
CA GLU A 323 -2.58 -35.62 -0.08
C GLU A 323 -2.80 -34.48 -1.08
N PHE A 324 -4.04 -33.95 -1.18
CA PHE A 324 -4.31 -32.79 -2.01
C PHE A 324 -3.56 -31.54 -1.52
N VAL A 325 -3.60 -31.26 -0.21
CA VAL A 325 -2.89 -30.11 0.39
C VAL A 325 -1.37 -30.24 0.22
N GLU A 326 -0.79 -31.44 0.13
CA GLU A 326 0.64 -31.64 -0.15
C GLU A 326 1.04 -31.21 -1.58
N GLN A 327 0.07 -31.10 -2.50
CA GLN A 327 0.30 -30.62 -3.86
C GLN A 327 0.20 -29.09 -3.97
N LEU A 328 -0.16 -28.39 -2.89
CA LEU A 328 -0.28 -26.93 -2.87
C LEU A 328 1.04 -26.28 -2.45
N SER A 329 1.35 -25.13 -3.05
CA SER A 329 2.50 -24.30 -2.70
C SER A 329 2.37 -23.70 -1.29
N PRO A 330 3.48 -23.36 -0.63
CA PRO A 330 3.43 -22.78 0.71
C PRO A 330 2.59 -21.51 0.80
N MET A 331 2.68 -20.61 -0.18
CA MET A 331 1.86 -19.40 -0.21
C MET A 331 0.36 -19.72 -0.35
N VAL A 332 0.01 -20.70 -1.20
CA VAL A 332 -1.39 -21.12 -1.39
C VAL A 332 -1.95 -21.78 -0.14
N VAL A 333 -1.18 -22.62 0.56
CA VAL A 333 -1.61 -23.18 1.86
C VAL A 333 -1.83 -22.08 2.90
N TYR A 334 -0.98 -21.05 2.93
CA TYR A 334 -1.17 -19.91 3.82
C TYR A 334 -2.42 -19.08 3.46
N LYS A 335 -2.63 -18.78 2.16
CA LYS A 335 -3.83 -18.10 1.64
C LYS A 335 -5.09 -18.86 2.02
N LEU A 336 -5.10 -20.17 1.83
CA LEU A 336 -6.20 -21.06 2.19
C LEU A 336 -6.54 -21.02 3.68
N ILE A 337 -5.55 -20.96 4.57
CA ILE A 337 -5.81 -20.76 6.01
C ILE A 337 -6.47 -19.40 6.27
N GLY A 338 -6.01 -18.35 5.58
CA GLY A 338 -6.61 -17.02 5.63
C GLY A 338 -8.05 -17.00 5.14
N ASP A 339 -8.33 -17.63 4.00
CA ASP A 339 -9.68 -17.72 3.41
C ASP A 339 -10.64 -18.45 4.33
N ILE A 340 -10.20 -19.54 4.97
CA ILE A 340 -10.98 -20.28 5.96
C ILE A 340 -11.28 -19.39 7.18
N LYS A 341 -10.27 -18.67 7.69
CA LYS A 341 -10.47 -17.74 8.81
C LYS A 341 -11.52 -16.70 8.47
N THR A 342 -11.32 -15.95 7.39
CA THR A 342 -12.23 -14.87 6.96
C THR A 342 -13.64 -15.40 6.71
N THR A 343 -13.76 -16.56 6.06
CA THR A 343 -15.05 -17.19 5.78
C THR A 343 -15.76 -17.59 7.07
N LEU A 344 -15.07 -18.25 8.01
CA LEU A 344 -15.65 -18.61 9.30
C LEU A 344 -16.13 -17.36 10.06
N GLN A 345 -15.29 -16.31 10.14
CA GLN A 345 -15.66 -15.06 10.81
C GLN A 345 -16.87 -14.39 10.16
N ASN A 346 -16.96 -14.40 8.82
CA ASN A 346 -18.10 -13.82 8.10
C ASN A 346 -19.39 -14.62 8.31
N LEU A 347 -19.30 -15.95 8.37
CA LEU A 347 -20.46 -16.82 8.52
C LEU A 347 -21.00 -16.84 9.97
N THR A 348 -20.13 -16.71 10.97
CA THR A 348 -20.49 -16.84 12.39
C THR A 348 -20.47 -15.52 13.16
N GLN A 349 -19.93 -14.45 12.59
CA GLN A 349 -19.70 -13.16 13.24
C GLN A 349 -18.86 -13.26 14.53
N SER A 350 -18.06 -14.32 14.66
CA SER A 350 -17.21 -14.59 15.82
C SER A 350 -15.74 -14.21 15.55
N ASP A 351 -15.00 -13.84 16.60
CA ASP A 351 -13.56 -13.62 16.48
C ASP A 351 -12.78 -14.92 16.68
N PHE A 352 -12.01 -15.32 15.65
CA PHE A 352 -11.13 -16.49 15.69
C PHE A 352 -9.64 -16.11 15.69
N ASN A 353 -9.29 -14.86 16.05
CA ASN A 353 -7.90 -14.40 16.08
C ASN A 353 -7.00 -15.25 16.99
N ARG A 354 -7.54 -15.83 18.05
CA ARG A 354 -6.78 -16.68 18.98
C ARG A 354 -6.42 -18.02 18.33
N GLU A 355 -7.39 -18.68 17.70
CA GLU A 355 -7.28 -20.00 17.07
C GLU A 355 -6.33 -19.98 15.86
N PHE A 356 -6.26 -18.85 15.16
CA PHE A 356 -5.37 -18.60 14.02
C PHE A 356 -4.10 -17.82 14.41
N GLY A 357 -3.90 -17.52 15.70
CA GLY A 357 -2.87 -16.60 16.18
C GLY A 357 -1.45 -17.00 15.78
N ASP A 358 -1.08 -18.27 15.99
CA ASP A 358 0.27 -18.76 15.68
C ASP A 358 0.55 -18.80 14.18
N VAL A 359 -0.43 -19.22 13.36
CA VAL A 359 -0.30 -19.16 11.89
C VAL A 359 -0.11 -17.72 11.43
N THR A 360 -0.86 -16.79 12.02
CA THR A 360 -0.78 -15.37 11.70
C THR A 360 0.59 -14.81 12.10
N ARG A 361 1.14 -15.20 13.27
CA ARG A 361 2.48 -14.78 13.73
C ARG A 361 3.60 -15.24 12.80
N LEU A 362 3.49 -16.45 12.25
CA LEU A 362 4.48 -16.98 11.31
C LEU A 362 4.55 -16.16 10.01
N SER A 363 3.53 -15.35 9.67
CA SER A 363 3.46 -14.60 8.40
C SER A 363 4.53 -13.53 8.21
N VAL A 364 5.28 -13.61 7.10
CA VAL A 364 6.23 -12.56 6.66
C VAL A 364 5.54 -11.22 6.48
N LYS A 365 4.31 -11.22 5.95
CA LYS A 365 3.51 -10.00 5.77
C LYS A 365 3.32 -9.25 7.09
N ASN A 366 3.12 -9.97 8.20
CA ASN A 366 2.98 -9.35 9.52
C ASN A 366 4.31 -8.86 10.10
N ILE A 367 5.42 -9.54 9.82
CA ILE A 367 6.76 -9.03 10.15
C ILE A 367 7.00 -7.71 9.42
N LEU A 368 6.77 -7.69 8.11
CA LEU A 368 6.91 -6.50 7.27
C LEU A 368 6.05 -5.33 7.77
N LYS A 369 4.77 -5.55 8.06
CA LYS A 369 3.89 -4.52 8.62
C LYS A 369 4.42 -3.91 9.91
N ARG A 370 4.90 -4.75 10.83
CA ARG A 370 5.45 -4.28 12.11
C ARG A 370 6.68 -3.40 11.88
N VAL A 371 7.63 -3.88 11.08
CA VAL A 371 8.87 -3.15 10.74
C VAL A 371 8.54 -1.80 10.09
N TRP A 372 7.70 -1.79 9.07
CA TRP A 372 7.32 -0.56 8.36
C TRP A 372 6.54 0.40 9.25
N SER A 373 5.59 -0.08 10.04
CA SER A 373 4.82 0.75 10.96
C SER A 373 5.70 1.39 12.05
N ALA A 374 6.69 0.65 12.57
CA ALA A 374 7.63 1.14 13.56
C ALA A 374 8.56 2.21 12.97
N PHE A 375 9.09 1.96 11.77
CA PHE A 375 9.92 2.92 11.05
C PHE A 375 9.17 4.23 10.74
N ILE A 376 7.92 4.13 10.27
CA ILE A 376 7.07 5.31 10.01
C ILE A 376 6.79 6.08 11.30
N LEU A 377 6.42 5.38 12.37
CA LEU A 377 6.14 6.01 13.66
C LEU A 377 7.36 6.75 14.21
N LEU A 378 8.56 6.17 14.04
CA LEU A 378 9.81 6.81 14.43
C LEU A 378 10.04 8.10 13.61
N GLY A 379 9.91 8.04 12.28
CA GLY A 379 10.12 9.22 11.44
C GLY A 379 9.11 10.33 11.65
N GLU A 380 7.86 10.01 11.99
CA GLU A 380 6.85 11.00 12.37
C GLU A 380 7.11 11.65 13.73
N LYS A 381 7.80 10.94 14.64
CA LYS A 381 8.07 11.41 16.02
C LYS A 381 9.35 12.22 16.19
N GLY A 382 10.17 12.36 15.16
CA GLY A 382 11.28 13.31 15.16
C GLY A 382 12.63 12.68 14.87
N PHE A 383 13.00 12.70 13.59
CA PHE A 383 14.38 12.97 13.23
C PHE A 383 14.57 14.48 13.36
N GLU A 384 15.35 14.90 14.36
CA GLU A 384 15.51 16.30 14.76
C GLU A 384 16.11 17.16 13.62
N LEU A 385 16.78 16.53 12.66
CA LEU A 385 17.33 17.13 11.46
C LEU A 385 16.99 16.27 10.23
N MET A 386 15.73 16.26 9.80
CA MET A 386 15.36 15.62 8.54
C MET A 386 16.04 16.32 7.36
N THR A 387 17.12 15.74 6.84
CA THR A 387 17.75 16.15 5.59
C THR A 387 16.76 15.99 4.44
N GLU A 388 16.85 16.84 3.42
CA GLU A 388 15.95 16.75 2.26
C GLU A 388 15.94 15.36 1.59
N PRO A 389 17.11 14.69 1.39
CA PRO A 389 17.15 13.33 0.86
C PRO A 389 16.32 12.34 1.69
N PHE A 390 16.39 12.44 3.02
CA PHE A 390 15.63 11.57 3.90
C PHE A 390 14.13 11.81 3.80
N LYS A 391 13.68 13.09 3.79
CA LYS A 391 12.26 13.44 3.67
C LYS A 391 11.61 12.84 2.44
N VAL A 392 12.27 12.94 1.29
CA VAL A 392 11.77 12.42 0.01
C VAL A 392 11.59 10.91 0.09
N ILE A 393 12.62 10.17 0.53
CA ILE A 393 12.56 8.71 0.66
C ILE A 393 11.50 8.30 1.70
N PHE A 394 11.45 8.99 2.84
CA PHE A 394 10.51 8.70 3.91
C PHE A 394 9.05 8.89 3.46
N GLN A 395 8.76 9.93 2.69
CA GLN A 395 7.41 10.15 2.17
C GLN A 395 6.99 9.03 1.20
N VAL A 396 7.91 8.54 0.37
CA VAL A 396 7.65 7.41 -0.54
C VAL A 396 7.39 6.13 0.26
N VAL A 397 8.16 5.86 1.31
CA VAL A 397 7.92 4.75 2.25
C VAL A 397 6.52 4.87 2.87
N LYS A 398 6.17 6.03 3.40
CA LYS A 398 4.87 6.27 4.03
C LYS A 398 3.70 6.09 3.07
N ASN A 399 3.82 6.63 1.86
CA ASN A 399 2.79 6.50 0.82
C ASN A 399 2.61 5.05 0.37
N THR A 400 3.72 4.33 0.17
CA THR A 400 3.70 2.91 -0.21
C THR A 400 3.03 2.06 0.85
N TYR A 401 3.35 2.29 2.14
CA TYR A 401 2.71 1.57 3.23
C TYR A 401 1.21 1.85 3.34
N ARG A 402 0.80 3.12 3.18
CA ARG A 402 -0.61 3.51 3.19
C ARG A 402 -1.40 2.84 2.06
N ALA A 403 -0.86 2.84 0.85
CA ALA A 403 -1.47 2.17 -0.30
C ALA A 403 -1.64 0.67 -0.04
N PHE A 404 -0.59 0.02 0.48
CA PHE A 404 -0.62 -1.39 0.84
C PHE A 404 -1.69 -1.73 1.90
N VAL A 405 -1.81 -0.93 2.96
CA VAL A 405 -2.83 -1.13 4.01
C VAL A 405 -4.24 -0.91 3.47
N ALA A 406 -4.43 0.09 2.60
CA ALA A 406 -5.71 0.34 1.95
C ALA A 406 -6.16 -0.83 1.07
N GLU A 407 -5.25 -1.37 0.24
CA GLU A 407 -5.50 -2.55 -0.60
C GLU A 407 -5.92 -3.78 0.21
N GLU A 408 -5.28 -4.03 1.35
CA GLU A 408 -5.68 -5.12 2.26
C GLU A 408 -7.03 -4.90 2.92
N GLY A 409 -7.36 -3.66 3.29
CA GLY A 409 -8.66 -3.32 3.89
C GLY A 409 -9.83 -3.62 2.95
N THR A 410 -9.64 -3.39 1.65
CA THR A 410 -10.63 -3.71 0.60
C THR A 410 -10.78 -5.21 0.33
N GLN A 411 -9.72 -6.02 0.49
CA GLN A 411 -9.80 -7.47 0.26
C GLN A 411 -10.52 -8.23 1.39
N GLY A 412 -10.65 -7.64 2.59
CA GLY A 412 -11.30 -8.28 3.75
C GLY A 412 -12.83 -8.16 3.80
N LEU A 413 -13.44 -7.24 3.05
CA LEU A 413 -14.88 -6.91 3.15
C LEU A 413 -15.74 -7.35 1.96
N ASP A 414 -15.13 -7.69 0.82
CA ASP A 414 -15.86 -8.04 -0.42
C ASP A 414 -15.63 -9.49 -0.88
N GLY A 415 -15.80 -10.43 0.04
CA GLY A 415 -16.06 -11.83 -0.31
C GLY A 415 -17.49 -12.01 -0.87
N GLY A 416 -17.84 -11.40 -2.01
CA GLY A 416 -19.07 -11.76 -2.72
C GLY A 416 -19.73 -10.74 -3.64
N ARG A 417 -19.31 -9.47 -3.73
CA ARG A 417 -19.95 -8.53 -4.66
C ARG A 417 -18.96 -7.62 -5.35
N LYS A 418 -18.69 -8.00 -6.60
CA LYS A 418 -17.98 -7.23 -7.61
C LYS A 418 -16.54 -6.95 -7.22
N ALA A 419 -15.64 -7.18 -8.15
CA ALA A 419 -14.59 -6.19 -8.38
C ALA A 419 -15.31 -4.84 -8.62
N ALA A 420 -15.68 -4.15 -7.54
CA ALA A 420 -15.85 -2.71 -7.58
C ALA A 420 -14.44 -2.24 -7.87
N LYS A 421 -14.26 -1.75 -9.11
CA LYS A 421 -13.01 -1.20 -9.65
C LYS A 421 -12.18 -0.61 -8.52
N ALA A 422 -11.07 -1.29 -8.23
CA ALA A 422 -9.96 -0.65 -7.57
C ALA A 422 -9.72 0.71 -8.27
N PRO A 423 -9.43 1.79 -7.54
CA PRO A 423 -8.94 2.99 -8.20
C PRO A 423 -7.70 2.55 -8.97
N ALA A 424 -7.79 2.60 -10.29
CA ALA A 424 -6.76 2.16 -11.20
C ALA A 424 -5.61 3.17 -11.15
N GLU A 425 -4.78 3.07 -10.12
CA GLU A 425 -3.57 3.89 -9.93
C GLU A 425 -2.35 3.08 -9.49
N ALA A 426 -2.38 1.74 -9.54
CA ALA A 426 -1.24 0.93 -9.09
C ALA A 426 -0.63 -0.03 -10.13
N GLU A 427 -1.14 -0.09 -11.36
CA GLU A 427 -0.56 -0.92 -12.44
C GLU A 427 -0.52 -0.16 -13.76
N ALA A 428 0.47 0.72 -13.89
CA ALA A 428 0.94 1.22 -15.18
C ALA A 428 2.46 1.38 -15.13
N ALA A 429 3.16 0.28 -14.85
CA ALA A 429 4.61 0.21 -14.94
C ALA A 429 5.04 -1.20 -15.33
N THR A 430 4.63 -1.65 -16.52
CA THR A 430 5.36 -2.58 -17.40
C THR A 430 4.49 -2.96 -18.59
N GLU A 431 4.20 -1.99 -19.46
CA GLU A 431 3.99 -2.26 -20.87
C GLU A 431 4.34 -0.99 -21.63
N ALA A 432 5.29 -1.09 -22.55
CA ALA A 432 5.60 -0.03 -23.50
C ALA A 432 4.44 0.12 -24.50
N GLY A 433 3.32 0.66 -24.03
CA GLY A 433 2.17 1.08 -24.82
C GLY A 433 2.09 2.59 -24.75
N LYS A 434 2.24 3.27 -25.90
CA LYS A 434 2.14 4.73 -26.06
C LYS A 434 1.05 5.31 -25.15
N GLU A 435 1.42 6.20 -24.22
CA GLU A 435 0.45 6.98 -23.46
C GLU A 435 -0.55 7.61 -24.44
N VAL A 436 -1.82 7.20 -24.35
CA VAL A 436 -2.86 7.78 -25.18
C VAL A 436 -3.16 9.17 -24.60
N LEU A 437 -2.61 10.19 -25.25
CA LEU A 437 -2.86 11.59 -24.92
C LEU A 437 -4.30 11.96 -25.30
N ILE A 438 -4.96 12.76 -24.46
CA ILE A 438 -6.23 13.38 -24.78
C ILE A 438 -5.93 14.52 -25.76
N PRO A 439 -6.35 14.41 -27.04
CA PRO A 439 -6.16 15.50 -27.98
C PRO A 439 -7.00 16.71 -27.53
N LYS A 440 -6.55 17.91 -27.85
CA LYS A 440 -7.36 19.11 -27.62
C LYS A 440 -8.71 18.98 -28.31
N ASN A 441 -9.76 19.33 -27.58
CA ASN A 441 -11.11 19.32 -28.11
C ASN A 441 -11.38 20.60 -28.92
N ALA A 442 -11.63 20.47 -30.22
CA ALA A 442 -11.90 21.61 -31.11
C ALA A 442 -13.10 22.46 -30.67
N GLN A 443 -14.12 21.84 -30.06
CA GLN A 443 -15.26 22.56 -29.49
C GLN A 443 -14.85 23.35 -28.25
N ALA A 444 -14.04 22.77 -27.35
CA ALA A 444 -13.54 23.49 -26.17
C ALA A 444 -12.69 24.70 -26.59
N VAL A 445 -11.84 24.52 -27.61
CA VAL A 445 -11.05 25.60 -28.22
C VAL A 445 -11.96 26.70 -28.78
N SER A 446 -13.04 26.34 -29.48
CA SER A 446 -14.03 27.30 -29.97
C SER A 446 -14.79 27.98 -28.83
N CYS A 447 -15.05 27.30 -27.72
CA CYS A 447 -15.74 27.86 -26.56
C CYS A 447 -14.87 28.84 -25.77
N MET A 448 -13.53 28.81 -25.92
CA MET A 448 -12.65 29.77 -25.26
C MET A 448 -13.00 31.23 -25.63
N SER A 449 -13.53 31.50 -26.82
CA SER A 449 -13.96 32.84 -27.22
C SER A 449 -15.12 33.40 -26.39
N ARG A 450 -15.79 32.55 -25.59
CA ARG A 450 -16.83 32.97 -24.63
C ARG A 450 -16.26 33.49 -23.31
N PHE A 451 -14.98 33.18 -23.02
CA PHE A 451 -14.29 33.61 -21.81
C PHE A 451 -13.49 34.86 -22.11
N ARG A 452 -13.84 35.96 -21.46
CA ARG A 452 -13.09 37.21 -21.54
C ARG A 452 -12.27 37.39 -20.27
N LEU A 453 -10.95 37.48 -20.41
CA LEU A 453 -10.08 37.85 -19.30
C LEU A 453 -10.35 39.32 -18.91
N VAL A 454 -10.59 39.59 -17.63
CA VAL A 454 -10.98 40.91 -17.11
C VAL A 454 -10.23 41.25 -15.83
N LYS A 455 -10.16 42.54 -15.48
CA LYS A 455 -9.62 42.99 -14.19
C LYS A 455 -10.69 43.10 -13.13
N THR A 456 -10.33 42.78 -11.90
CA THR A 456 -11.25 42.86 -10.76
C THR A 456 -10.66 43.71 -9.64
N ASP A 457 -11.55 44.33 -8.87
CA ASP A 457 -11.21 45.15 -7.71
C ASP A 457 -10.52 44.40 -6.56
N VAL A 458 -10.57 43.07 -6.55
CA VAL A 458 -9.87 42.22 -5.59
C VAL A 458 -9.07 41.16 -6.33
N VAL A 459 -7.76 41.32 -6.28
CA VAL A 459 -6.77 40.38 -6.82
C VAL A 459 -6.40 39.33 -5.75
N ALA A 460 -6.08 38.11 -6.19
CA ALA A 460 -5.84 36.92 -5.34
C ALA A 460 -7.08 36.36 -4.61
N PHE A 461 -6.83 35.30 -3.82
CA PHE A 461 -7.86 34.57 -3.07
C PHE A 461 -8.56 35.46 -2.03
N ARG A 462 -7.78 36.15 -1.17
CA ARG A 462 -8.32 37.08 -0.14
C ARG A 462 -7.95 38.56 -0.33
N GLY A 463 -7.18 38.88 -1.36
CA GLY A 463 -6.59 40.21 -1.57
C GLY A 463 -5.07 40.11 -1.76
N GLU A 464 -4.47 41.14 -2.35
CA GLU A 464 -3.08 41.19 -2.82
C GLU A 464 -2.02 40.81 -1.76
N PHE A 465 -2.30 41.05 -0.48
CA PHE A 465 -1.31 40.91 0.60
C PHE A 465 -1.66 39.88 1.68
N ASP A 466 -2.86 39.29 1.64
CA ASP A 466 -3.42 38.60 2.82
C ASP A 466 -3.30 37.06 2.76
N GLY A 467 -3.00 36.47 1.60
CA GLY A 467 -2.91 35.02 1.39
C GLY A 467 -4.21 34.26 1.73
N ALA A 468 -4.20 32.93 1.59
CA ALA A 468 -5.34 32.07 1.92
C ALA A 468 -5.22 31.46 3.33
N SER A 469 -6.28 31.38 4.13
CA SER A 469 -6.23 30.64 5.39
C SER A 469 -6.28 29.12 5.17
N GLN A 470 -5.91 28.33 6.18
CA GLN A 470 -6.04 26.86 6.15
C GLN A 470 -7.48 26.39 5.85
N LYS A 471 -8.49 27.15 6.28
CA LYS A 471 -9.90 26.87 5.99
C LYS A 471 -10.21 26.99 4.49
N ASP A 472 -9.55 27.91 3.79
CA ASP A 472 -9.74 28.14 2.35
C ASP A 472 -9.00 27.10 1.51
N TYR A 473 -7.84 26.66 1.97
CA TYR A 473 -7.17 25.49 1.42
C TYR A 473 -8.10 24.29 1.47
N GLY A 474 -8.69 24.00 2.63
CA GLY A 474 -9.67 22.92 2.79
C GLY A 474 -10.92 23.09 1.90
N TYR A 475 -11.33 24.33 1.62
CA TYR A 475 -12.42 24.62 0.69
C TYR A 475 -12.06 24.20 -0.76
N ASN A 476 -10.88 24.58 -1.26
CA ASN A 476 -10.42 24.24 -2.61
C ASN A 476 -10.00 22.77 -2.75
N ALA A 477 -9.39 22.18 -1.72
CA ALA A 477 -9.01 20.77 -1.70
C ALA A 477 -10.21 19.86 -1.97
N ARG A 478 -11.43 20.26 -1.59
CA ARG A 478 -12.66 19.49 -1.90
C ARG A 478 -12.97 19.43 -3.40
N LEU A 479 -12.64 20.47 -4.17
CA LEU A 479 -12.78 20.45 -5.63
C LEU A 479 -11.88 19.38 -6.26
N PHE A 480 -10.71 19.17 -5.67
CA PHE A 480 -9.74 18.16 -6.05
C PHE A 480 -9.87 16.85 -5.25
N LYS A 481 -11.05 16.58 -4.66
CA LYS A 481 -11.37 15.36 -3.89
C LYS A 481 -10.42 15.03 -2.74
N GLN A 482 -9.75 16.04 -2.18
CA GLN A 482 -8.71 15.88 -1.16
C GLN A 482 -7.50 15.05 -1.64
N ASP A 483 -7.32 14.97 -2.96
CA ASP A 483 -6.19 14.31 -3.59
C ASP A 483 -5.05 15.31 -3.81
N GLU A 484 -4.01 15.20 -2.99
CA GLU A 484 -2.82 16.05 -3.06
C GLU A 484 -2.04 15.88 -4.37
N LEU A 485 -2.07 14.69 -4.98
CA LEU A 485 -1.38 14.46 -6.26
C LEU A 485 -2.11 15.21 -7.38
N VAL A 486 -3.43 15.10 -7.45
CA VAL A 486 -4.25 15.87 -8.40
C VAL A 486 -4.01 17.37 -8.21
N LEU A 487 -4.04 17.85 -6.96
CA LEU A 487 -3.76 19.25 -6.64
C LEU A 487 -2.38 19.71 -7.15
N MET A 488 -1.34 18.89 -6.99
CA MET A 488 0.00 19.17 -7.51
C MET A 488 0.06 19.17 -9.05
N ARG A 489 -0.69 18.29 -9.73
CA ARG A 489 -0.79 18.31 -11.20
C ARG A 489 -1.47 19.58 -11.71
N PHE A 490 -2.51 20.04 -11.01
CA PHE A 490 -3.16 21.31 -11.30
C PHE A 490 -2.27 22.51 -11.01
N LEU A 491 -1.46 22.47 -9.95
CA LEU A 491 -0.48 23.51 -9.64
C LEU A 491 0.45 23.76 -10.84
N HIS A 492 1.09 22.71 -11.34
CA HIS A 492 2.01 22.81 -12.48
C HIS A 492 1.28 23.21 -13.77
N SER A 493 0.06 22.71 -13.99
CA SER A 493 -0.74 23.04 -15.17
C SER A 493 -1.17 24.52 -15.16
N PHE A 494 -1.56 25.05 -14.00
CA PHE A 494 -1.92 26.44 -13.83
C PHE A 494 -0.70 27.35 -13.94
N GLU A 495 0.44 26.97 -13.38
CA GLU A 495 1.68 27.72 -13.52
C GLU A 495 2.05 27.89 -15.01
N ARG A 496 1.99 26.80 -15.79
CA ARG A 496 2.23 26.87 -17.24
C ARG A 496 1.17 27.68 -17.97
N LEU A 497 -0.09 27.62 -17.55
CA LEU A 497 -1.17 28.41 -18.14
C LEU A 497 -0.92 29.90 -17.91
N PHE A 498 -0.57 30.30 -16.69
CA PHE A 498 -0.26 31.69 -16.38
C PHE A 498 1.01 32.18 -17.06
N GLN A 499 2.03 31.33 -17.22
CA GLN A 499 3.21 31.67 -18.02
C GLN A 499 2.85 31.89 -19.50
N ALA A 500 1.99 31.05 -20.08
CA ALA A 500 1.51 31.24 -21.45
C ALA A 500 0.69 32.54 -21.62
N MET A 501 0.12 33.04 -20.54
CA MET A 501 -0.68 34.27 -20.49
C MET A 501 0.10 35.47 -19.93
N GLU A 502 1.42 35.38 -19.70
CA GLU A 502 2.21 36.42 -19.01
C GLU A 502 2.16 37.80 -19.70
N HIS A 503 1.85 37.82 -21.00
CA HIS A 503 1.72 39.03 -21.81
C HIS A 503 0.34 39.71 -21.71
N GLU A 504 -0.65 39.06 -21.10
CA GLU A 504 -2.00 39.60 -20.96
C GLU A 504 -2.08 40.62 -19.83
N ALA A 505 -2.49 41.85 -20.14
CA ALA A 505 -2.49 42.96 -19.17
C ALA A 505 -3.47 42.77 -17.99
N ALA A 506 -4.41 41.83 -18.11
CA ALA A 506 -5.39 41.49 -17.09
C ALA A 506 -4.97 40.25 -16.24
N LEU A 507 -3.84 39.61 -16.54
CA LEU A 507 -3.21 38.64 -15.64
C LEU A 507 -2.44 39.38 -14.55
N TYR A 508 -2.68 39.03 -13.29
CA TYR A 508 -1.93 39.58 -12.17
C TYR A 508 -0.87 38.59 -11.69
N VAL A 509 0.38 39.06 -11.63
CA VAL A 509 1.50 38.38 -10.97
C VAL A 509 1.83 39.13 -9.70
N ILE A 510 1.49 38.53 -8.56
CA ILE A 510 1.63 39.15 -7.26
C ILE A 510 2.97 38.72 -6.67
N ARG A 511 3.77 39.70 -6.24
CA ARG A 511 5.11 39.51 -5.68
C ARG A 511 5.16 40.13 -4.29
N PHE A 512 5.53 39.33 -3.30
CA PHE A 512 5.66 39.79 -1.93
C PHE A 512 7.01 40.47 -1.70
N GLN A 513 6.99 41.67 -1.11
CA GLN A 513 8.20 42.48 -0.88
C GLN A 513 9.26 41.76 -0.03
N ALA A 514 8.87 40.83 0.85
CA ALA A 514 9.78 40.06 1.71
C ALA A 514 10.07 38.64 1.19
N GLN A 515 9.46 38.20 0.08
CA GLN A 515 9.51 36.82 -0.41
C GLN A 515 9.59 36.77 -1.95
N HIS A 516 10.67 37.31 -2.52
CA HIS A 516 10.86 37.40 -3.97
C HIS A 516 10.83 36.06 -4.74
N LYS A 517 10.92 34.92 -4.04
CA LYS A 517 10.84 33.58 -4.62
C LYS A 517 9.40 33.07 -4.81
N ILE A 518 8.42 33.64 -4.10
CA ILE A 518 7.02 33.25 -4.22
C ILE A 518 6.35 34.11 -5.30
N ARG A 519 5.80 33.44 -6.32
CA ARG A 519 5.00 34.07 -7.38
C ARG A 519 3.57 33.57 -7.25
N GLU A 520 2.68 34.48 -6.87
CA GLU A 520 1.26 34.22 -6.93
C GLU A 520 0.71 34.69 -8.27
N TYR A 521 -0.31 33.99 -8.75
CA TYR A 521 -0.97 34.31 -10.01
C TYR A 521 -2.47 34.42 -9.78
N TYR A 522 -3.09 35.37 -10.48
CA TYR A 522 -4.53 35.56 -10.46
C TYR A 522 -5.02 35.96 -11.86
N ALA A 523 -6.01 35.21 -12.36
CA ALA A 523 -6.72 35.51 -13.59
C ALA A 523 -8.23 35.37 -13.37
N ALA A 524 -9.01 36.31 -13.89
CA ALA A 524 -10.46 36.31 -13.80
C ALA A 524 -11.08 36.31 -15.21
N PHE A 525 -11.93 35.34 -15.49
CA PHE A 525 -12.58 35.17 -16.79
C PHE A 525 -14.08 35.37 -16.64
N GLU A 526 -14.60 36.42 -17.28
CA GLU A 526 -16.03 36.69 -17.40
C GLU A 526 -16.60 35.88 -18.56
N PHE A 527 -17.72 35.20 -18.31
CA PHE A 527 -18.48 34.48 -19.33
C PHE A 527 -19.97 34.48 -18.95
N ASP A 528 -20.85 34.64 -19.92
CA ASP A 528 -22.30 34.76 -19.69
C ASP A 528 -22.62 35.77 -18.55
N GLU A 529 -23.30 35.35 -17.48
CA GLU A 529 -23.58 36.13 -16.27
C GLU A 529 -22.67 35.75 -15.08
N GLN A 530 -21.56 35.07 -15.34
CA GLN A 530 -20.66 34.50 -14.35
C GLN A 530 -19.22 35.00 -14.50
N LEU A 531 -18.45 34.80 -13.44
CA LEU A 531 -17.02 35.11 -13.38
C LEU A 531 -16.31 33.92 -12.73
N ILE A 532 -15.35 33.32 -13.42
CA ILE A 532 -14.48 32.28 -12.85
C ILE A 532 -13.10 32.85 -12.61
N CYS A 533 -12.58 32.66 -11.39
CA CYS A 533 -11.26 33.11 -10.98
C CYS A 533 -10.36 31.90 -10.77
N LEU A 534 -9.23 31.87 -11.46
CA LEU A 534 -8.16 30.90 -11.26
C LEU A 534 -6.97 31.59 -10.59
N GLY A 535 -6.24 30.86 -9.75
CA GLY A 535 -4.99 31.39 -9.24
C GLY A 535 -4.11 30.37 -8.54
N LEU A 536 -2.89 30.81 -8.26
CA LEU A 536 -1.91 30.13 -7.41
C LEU A 536 -1.68 31.02 -6.20
N THR A 537 -1.93 30.51 -4.98
CA THR A 537 -1.80 31.30 -3.75
C THR A 537 -1.11 30.52 -2.63
N HIS A 538 -0.50 31.25 -1.71
CA HIS A 538 0.10 30.72 -0.49
C HIS A 538 -0.89 30.71 0.69
N GLN A 539 -0.62 29.87 1.71
CA GLN A 539 -1.36 29.90 2.96
C GLN A 539 -0.88 31.04 3.89
N LYS A 540 -1.77 31.72 4.62
CA LYS A 540 -1.44 32.76 5.62
C LYS A 540 -0.90 32.11 6.90
N SER A 541 0.08 32.76 7.54
CA SER A 541 0.76 32.34 8.78
C SER A 541 1.68 31.12 8.63
N VAL A 542 2.69 31.27 7.77
CA VAL A 542 3.65 30.23 7.41
C VAL A 542 4.89 30.31 8.30
N SER A 543 5.32 29.19 8.90
CA SER A 543 6.64 29.12 9.54
C SER A 543 7.76 29.19 8.48
N ILE A 544 8.94 29.71 8.82
CA ILE A 544 10.08 29.83 7.86
C ILE A 544 10.40 28.49 7.15
N ASN A 545 10.13 27.36 7.81
CA ASN A 545 10.33 26.00 7.28
C ASN A 545 9.27 25.58 6.24
N GLN A 546 8.06 26.12 6.30
CA GLN A 546 6.96 25.82 5.36
C GLN A 546 7.08 26.67 4.08
N ILE A 547 7.64 27.89 4.17
CA ILE A 547 7.96 28.77 3.03
C ILE A 547 8.91 28.10 2.04
N GLN A 548 9.78 27.19 2.50
CA GLN A 548 10.80 26.54 1.66
C GLN A 548 10.32 25.20 1.04
N GLN A 549 9.18 24.65 1.45
CA GLN A 549 8.76 23.28 1.10
C GLN A 549 7.38 23.12 0.43
N LYS A 550 6.82 24.17 -0.21
CA LYS A 550 5.54 24.18 -0.99
C LYS A 550 4.28 24.56 -0.18
N ASP A 551 3.96 25.84 -0.15
CA ASP A 551 2.61 26.32 0.26
C ASP A 551 1.82 26.99 -0.87
N ILE A 552 2.34 27.01 -2.11
CA ILE A 552 1.57 27.49 -3.25
C ILE A 552 0.63 26.37 -3.71
N PHE A 553 -0.67 26.63 -3.73
CA PHE A 553 -1.68 25.70 -4.23
C PHE A 553 -2.59 26.37 -5.26
N PRO A 554 -3.14 25.60 -6.22
CA PRO A 554 -4.09 26.11 -7.19
C PRO A 554 -5.48 26.25 -6.55
N TYR A 555 -6.20 27.31 -6.94
CA TYR A 555 -7.58 27.52 -6.51
C TYR A 555 -8.47 27.94 -7.68
N ILE A 556 -9.76 27.66 -7.52
CA ILE A 556 -10.80 27.97 -8.49
C ILE A 556 -12.00 28.52 -7.71
N LEU A 557 -12.45 29.73 -8.06
CA LEU A 557 -13.63 30.37 -7.47
C LEU A 557 -14.63 30.75 -8.56
N LEU A 558 -15.91 30.51 -8.31
CA LEU A 558 -17.00 30.90 -9.20
C LEU A 558 -17.83 32.01 -8.56
N PHE A 559 -18.24 32.98 -9.37
CA PHE A 559 -19.12 34.07 -8.96
C PHE A 559 -20.23 34.27 -9.98
N SER A 560 -21.40 34.76 -9.54
CA SER A 560 -22.53 35.15 -10.41
C SER A 560 -22.90 36.61 -10.27
N GLY A 561 -23.47 37.17 -11.33
CA GLY A 561 -23.89 38.56 -11.41
C GLY A 561 -24.82 38.96 -10.27
N ALA A 562 -24.55 40.11 -9.67
CA ALA A 562 -25.27 40.62 -8.52
C ALA A 562 -25.62 42.10 -8.67
N GLN A 563 -26.71 42.52 -8.03
CA GLN A 563 -27.10 43.94 -7.94
C GLN A 563 -26.29 44.67 -6.85
N ASP A 564 -25.97 43.98 -5.76
CA ASP A 564 -25.25 44.52 -4.61
C ASP A 564 -24.06 43.63 -4.20
N LYS A 565 -23.02 44.27 -3.67
CA LYS A 565 -21.79 43.60 -3.22
C LYS A 565 -22.02 42.91 -1.87
N ALA A 566 -21.84 41.59 -1.80
CA ALA A 566 -21.91 40.86 -0.55
C ALA A 566 -20.80 41.31 0.43
N PHE A 567 -21.17 41.53 1.70
CA PHE A 567 -20.26 42.04 2.73
C PHE A 567 -19.27 40.96 3.19
N GLY A 568 -17.98 41.16 2.90
CA GLY A 568 -16.89 40.22 3.18
C GLY A 568 -15.90 40.14 2.00
N ARG A 569 -14.59 40.22 2.25
CA ARG A 569 -13.57 40.51 1.22
C ARG A 569 -13.38 39.40 0.15
N VAL A 570 -13.75 38.15 0.45
CA VAL A 570 -13.58 36.99 -0.45
C VAL A 570 -14.82 36.71 -1.30
N LEU A 571 -16.00 37.18 -0.87
CA LEU A 571 -17.30 36.73 -1.37
C LEU A 571 -17.85 37.58 -2.53
N SER A 572 -17.09 38.58 -3.01
CA SER A 572 -17.57 39.48 -4.06
C SER A 572 -16.44 40.14 -4.86
N ARG A 573 -16.70 40.43 -6.15
CA ARG A 573 -15.77 41.04 -7.11
C ARG A 573 -16.51 42.06 -7.98
N LYS A 574 -15.86 43.19 -8.27
CA LYS A 574 -16.30 44.18 -9.26
C LYS A 574 -15.33 44.15 -10.43
N VAL A 575 -15.84 43.99 -11.64
CA VAL A 575 -15.03 44.10 -12.86
C VAL A 575 -14.71 45.58 -13.12
N GLU A 576 -13.43 45.92 -13.27
CA GLU A 576 -12.99 47.32 -13.37
C GLU A 576 -13.49 47.99 -14.65
N GLU A 577 -13.49 47.26 -15.77
CA GLU A 577 -13.81 47.80 -17.09
C GLU A 577 -15.32 48.02 -17.30
N THR A 578 -16.16 47.14 -16.76
CA THR A 578 -17.62 47.17 -16.96
C THR A 578 -18.39 47.68 -15.75
N GLY A 579 -17.76 47.71 -14.58
CA GLY A 579 -18.41 48.02 -13.31
C GLY A 579 -19.38 46.96 -12.80
N ARG A 580 -19.51 45.81 -13.49
CA ARG A 580 -20.40 44.70 -13.10
C ARG A 580 -19.95 44.08 -11.78
N LEU A 581 -20.92 43.73 -10.95
CA LEU A 581 -20.71 43.11 -9.64
C LEU A 581 -21.03 41.63 -9.71
N TYR A 582 -20.20 40.83 -9.03
CA TYR A 582 -20.34 39.40 -8.91
C TYR A 582 -20.18 38.96 -7.45
N ASN A 583 -21.00 38.02 -6.98
CA ASN A 583 -20.89 37.42 -5.65
C ASN A 583 -20.55 35.93 -5.76
N GLU A 584 -19.79 35.40 -4.81
CA GLU A 584 -19.28 34.02 -4.84
C GLU A 584 -20.45 33.03 -4.82
N GLU A 585 -20.39 32.05 -5.70
CA GLU A 585 -21.20 30.85 -5.61
C GLU A 585 -20.44 29.76 -4.87
N SER A 586 -20.90 29.42 -3.66
CA SER A 586 -20.33 28.31 -2.91
C SER A 586 -20.33 27.02 -3.73
N LEU A 587 -19.24 26.26 -3.65
CA LEU A 587 -19.12 24.95 -4.28
C LEU A 587 -20.18 23.98 -3.70
N THR A 588 -21.13 23.60 -4.55
CA THR A 588 -22.20 22.63 -4.25
C THR A 588 -22.27 21.58 -5.36
N ALA A 589 -22.98 20.48 -5.13
CA ALA A 589 -23.17 19.45 -6.15
C ALA A 589 -23.78 20.00 -7.46
N ASN A 590 -24.60 21.06 -7.38
CA ASN A 590 -25.32 21.62 -8.52
C ASN A 590 -24.45 22.49 -9.43
N ASN A 591 -23.46 23.22 -8.88
CA ASN A 591 -22.59 24.10 -9.65
C ASN A 591 -21.17 23.54 -9.86
N THR A 592 -20.79 22.43 -9.22
CA THR A 592 -19.49 21.75 -9.40
C THR A 592 -19.16 21.48 -10.88
N LYS A 593 -20.17 21.22 -11.73
CA LYS A 593 -19.97 21.07 -13.18
C LYS A 593 -19.40 22.31 -13.86
N ILE A 594 -19.80 23.51 -13.42
CA ILE A 594 -19.33 24.77 -14.00
C ILE A 594 -17.84 24.93 -13.72
N TYR A 595 -17.41 24.60 -12.50
CA TYR A 595 -15.99 24.61 -12.10
C TYR A 595 -15.16 23.70 -13.01
N TYR A 596 -15.56 22.45 -13.20
CA TYR A 596 -14.81 21.50 -14.02
C TYR A 596 -14.84 21.84 -15.52
N GLU A 597 -16.00 22.23 -16.06
CA GLU A 597 -16.16 22.49 -17.48
C GLU A 597 -15.41 23.75 -17.91
N ALA A 598 -15.50 24.82 -17.12
CA ALA A 598 -14.75 26.05 -17.37
C ALA A 598 -13.23 25.84 -17.22
N THR A 599 -12.80 25.11 -16.19
CA THR A 599 -11.37 24.80 -16.01
C THR A 599 -10.83 23.95 -17.17
N TYR A 600 -11.61 22.96 -17.63
CA TYR A 600 -11.26 22.15 -18.79
C TYR A 600 -11.09 23.00 -20.05
N ILE A 601 -12.02 23.92 -20.32
CA ILE A 601 -11.94 24.84 -21.45
C ILE A 601 -10.71 25.75 -21.34
N LEU A 602 -10.47 26.35 -20.17
CA LEU A 602 -9.35 27.28 -19.96
C LEU A 602 -7.98 26.60 -20.13
N LEU A 603 -7.82 25.33 -19.74
CA LEU A 603 -6.58 24.59 -19.98
C LEU A 603 -6.27 24.39 -21.49
N HIS A 604 -7.26 24.48 -22.39
CA HIS A 604 -7.01 24.38 -23.83
C HIS A 604 -6.23 25.59 -24.40
N ALA A 605 -6.06 26.66 -23.62
CA ALA A 605 -5.21 27.79 -23.97
C ALA A 605 -3.70 27.45 -23.90
N LEU A 606 -3.31 26.38 -23.20
CA LEU A 606 -1.91 25.94 -23.10
C LEU A 606 -1.31 25.62 -24.48
N PRO A 607 -0.05 25.98 -24.77
CA PRO A 607 0.63 25.51 -25.98
C PRO A 607 0.64 23.98 -26.07
N GLU A 608 0.71 23.43 -27.29
CA GLU A 608 0.61 21.98 -27.50
C GLU A 608 1.69 21.17 -26.75
N ARG A 609 2.90 21.73 -26.63
CA ARG A 609 3.97 21.16 -25.81
C ARG A 609 3.57 20.99 -24.34
N ASP A 610 2.92 22.00 -23.77
CA ASP A 610 2.54 22.02 -22.36
C ASP A 610 1.24 21.27 -22.11
N TRP A 611 0.30 21.30 -23.07
CA TRP A 611 -0.89 20.45 -23.11
C TRP A 611 -0.51 18.96 -23.08
N ASN A 612 0.50 18.55 -23.86
CA ASN A 612 0.95 17.16 -23.92
C ASN A 612 1.84 16.74 -22.74
N SER A 613 2.13 17.65 -21.80
CA SER A 613 2.91 17.29 -20.62
C SER A 613 2.15 16.32 -19.73
N LEU A 614 2.88 15.42 -19.05
CA LEU A 614 2.30 14.43 -18.15
C LEU A 614 1.40 15.07 -17.08
N ASP A 615 1.84 16.19 -16.48
CA ASP A 615 1.06 16.91 -15.47
C ASP A 615 -0.28 17.41 -16.02
N CYS A 616 -0.24 18.04 -17.20
CA CYS A 616 -1.44 18.56 -17.85
C CYS A 616 -2.37 17.44 -18.29
N GLN A 617 -1.86 16.38 -18.89
CA GLN A 617 -2.66 15.24 -19.33
C GLN A 617 -3.35 14.52 -18.16
N MET A 618 -2.70 14.42 -17.01
CA MET A 618 -3.32 13.87 -15.79
C MET A 618 -4.42 14.80 -15.24
N ALA A 619 -4.18 16.12 -15.21
CA ALA A 619 -5.21 17.10 -14.81
C ALA A 619 -6.41 17.09 -15.78
N VAL A 620 -6.17 16.99 -17.08
CA VAL A 620 -7.21 16.90 -18.12
C VAL A 620 -7.99 15.59 -17.98
N LYS A 621 -7.33 14.44 -17.76
CA LYS A 621 -7.99 13.15 -17.50
C LYS A 621 -8.92 13.25 -16.28
N PHE A 622 -8.46 13.86 -15.19
CA PHE A 622 -9.29 14.10 -14.01
C PHE A 622 -10.55 14.91 -14.35
N LEU A 623 -10.41 16.02 -15.08
CA LEU A 623 -11.55 16.86 -15.48
C LEU A 623 -12.54 16.09 -16.37
N VAL A 624 -12.03 15.31 -17.32
CA VAL A 624 -12.87 14.50 -18.21
C VAL A 624 -13.67 13.46 -17.42
N GLN A 625 -13.03 12.74 -16.50
CA GLN A 625 -13.72 11.76 -15.64
C GLN A 625 -14.80 12.41 -14.76
N GLU A 626 -14.50 13.55 -14.17
CA GLU A 626 -15.47 14.26 -13.34
C GLU A 626 -16.63 14.83 -14.17
N LEU A 627 -16.36 15.31 -15.38
CA LEU A 627 -17.39 15.76 -16.32
C LEU A 627 -18.28 14.60 -16.80
N GLU A 628 -17.71 13.41 -17.03
CA GLU A 628 -18.47 12.20 -17.37
C GLU A 628 -19.40 11.78 -16.23
N LYS A 629 -18.96 11.84 -14.96
CA LYS A 629 -19.79 11.50 -13.80
C LYS A 629 -20.98 12.45 -13.59
N VAL A 630 -20.81 13.74 -13.91
CA VAL A 630 -21.84 14.75 -13.67
C VAL A 630 -22.84 14.85 -14.83
N LYS A 631 -22.53 14.22 -15.98
CA LYS A 631 -23.36 14.17 -17.21
C LYS A 631 -24.77 13.61 -17.00
N ASP A 632 -24.93 12.63 -16.10
CA ASP A 632 -26.17 11.85 -15.95
C ASP A 632 -27.34 12.64 -15.31
N SER A 633 -27.13 13.90 -14.93
CA SER A 633 -28.11 14.68 -14.16
C SER A 633 -28.82 15.79 -14.96
N LYS A 634 -28.10 16.61 -15.74
CA LYS A 634 -28.60 17.60 -16.73
C LYS A 634 -27.40 17.97 -17.63
N GLY A 635 -27.54 17.97 -18.96
CA GLY A 635 -26.44 18.15 -19.93
C GLY A 635 -25.43 19.28 -19.68
N PHE A 636 -24.35 19.29 -20.46
CA PHE A 636 -23.22 20.23 -20.38
C PHE A 636 -23.62 21.68 -20.71
N LEU A 637 -22.94 22.66 -20.10
CA LEU A 637 -23.25 24.08 -20.28
C LEU A 637 -22.60 24.68 -21.54
N PHE A 638 -21.41 24.21 -21.90
CA PHE A 638 -20.61 24.76 -23.00
C PHE A 638 -20.39 23.74 -24.11
N LEU A 639 -20.17 22.47 -23.74
CA LEU A 639 -19.94 21.38 -24.67
C LEU A 639 -21.27 20.73 -25.09
N THR A 640 -21.36 20.21 -26.32
CA THR A 640 -22.56 19.49 -26.79
C THR A 640 -22.58 18.03 -26.32
N GLY A 641 -21.54 17.60 -25.61
CA GLY A 641 -21.37 16.28 -25.03
C GLY A 641 -20.09 16.23 -24.19
N ALA A 642 -19.96 15.22 -23.33
CA ALA A 642 -18.75 15.04 -22.52
C ALA A 642 -17.57 14.82 -23.47
N PRO A 643 -16.39 15.41 -23.19
CA PRO A 643 -15.17 14.85 -23.75
C PRO A 643 -15.16 13.37 -23.37
N LYS A 644 -14.95 12.48 -24.35
CA LYS A 644 -14.89 11.06 -24.08
C LYS A 644 -13.44 10.69 -23.83
N LEU A 645 -13.20 9.87 -22.82
CA LEU A 645 -11.97 9.09 -22.81
C LEU A 645 -11.95 8.21 -24.08
N PRO A 646 -10.78 8.04 -24.73
CA PRO A 646 -10.62 7.04 -25.78
C PRO A 646 -11.19 5.71 -25.30
N ALA A 647 -11.83 4.92 -26.18
CA ALA A 647 -12.54 3.69 -25.78
C ALA A 647 -11.68 2.65 -25.02
N ASN A 648 -10.35 2.82 -25.06
CA ASN A 648 -9.36 1.99 -24.39
C ASN A 648 -9.00 2.52 -22.98
N LEU A 649 -9.63 3.62 -22.54
CA LEU A 649 -9.39 4.33 -21.28
C LEU A 649 -10.69 4.55 -20.48
N SER A 650 -11.83 4.01 -20.92
CA SER A 650 -13.01 3.95 -20.06
C SER A 650 -12.74 2.91 -18.97
N PHE A 651 -12.32 3.39 -17.79
CA PHE A 651 -12.16 2.58 -16.58
C PHE A 651 -13.39 1.76 -16.31
#